data_AF-A0A934L3I0-F1
#
_entry.id   AF-A0A934L3I0-F1
#
_cell.length_a   1.000
_cell.length_b   1.000
_cell.length_c   1.000
_cell.angle_alpha   90.00
_cell.angle_beta   90.00
_cell.angle_gamma   90.00
#
_symmetry.space_group_name_H-M   'P 1'
#
loop_
_entity.id
_entity.type
_entity.pdbx_description
1 polymer ?
#
loop_
_entity_poly.entity_id
_entity_poly.type
_entity_poly.pdbx_seq_one_letter_code
_entity_poly.pdbx_strand_id
1 'polypeptide(L)'
;MAACRSLRHLVLGIASLTAGVVAQQAPPDPIALLLDADRQFLAGARDEALVLVARAEELAAGASGAVQREAFAGTVQDLRVRIDPLWTRRDELRTLAAKDLLDLGRAYLRRKLLLRAESVLDQAVALGDRTAPEVVAYARKQLAARPDSVSTTTKPAKPGGPQDLIGKVRTKVANGSWDLRNTEIRSPTLSGKTAYLIASEPRHTNDRLSIDILIGDVDGTAGLLFGAIDMFTYYLVELRHVTAEGVRESVLRVFQVTNAEASLIGEAFVDLTGEQRAEWVTVTATIRERDVIAGIGAARNLRVTCPTLPHGGVGFFVSGNSPKIEPSIYRRLLIQPAPKEPESRAAEQPSPADDPAAAVIRTALDVPLDQQDLDARLLALHAVAARLPDVVDDSTRTALAARLRESLDKLDPLARMAGDARRARAERLAELARAYVTAELPRTALIVLGEASRHEPEAGAALRAELLARLAPPPPIPVPLAELCDFLTVFEGGEVLYGNAGWTLRESMATAPAGPDSASVFAGKHRQPAAASVRVDVVLPAGADARGGIAFDVRSSHDLAFAIVGRREGRAFVRVHRYYGGNWTILGEVLGASMPQDDDACAPLELLFDGPRLRVTTAGATAPIECTLAERAAMPRLGLFASTNGPPATFRNFKVVNRP
;
A
#
# COMPACT_ATOMS: atom_id res chain seq x y z
N MET A 1 37.85 8.27 -26.21
CA MET A 1 37.35 9.63 -25.88
C MET A 1 36.04 10.05 -26.57
N ALA A 2 35.60 9.43 -27.69
CA ALA A 2 34.32 9.82 -28.33
C ALA A 2 33.04 9.30 -27.61
N ALA A 3 33.12 8.21 -26.85
CA ALA A 3 31.95 7.53 -26.27
C ALA A 3 31.20 8.35 -25.19
N CYS A 4 31.89 9.11 -24.35
CA CYS A 4 31.29 9.80 -23.20
C CYS A 4 30.34 10.97 -23.53
N ARG A 5 30.17 11.36 -24.80
CA ARG A 5 29.25 12.44 -25.19
C ARG A 5 27.82 11.99 -25.52
N SER A 6 27.61 10.71 -25.85
CA SER A 6 26.28 10.19 -26.21
C SER A 6 25.32 10.06 -25.01
N LEU A 7 25.86 9.76 -23.83
CA LEU A 7 25.09 9.46 -22.62
C LEU A 7 24.29 10.65 -22.04
N ARG A 8 24.61 11.89 -22.38
CA ARG A 8 23.88 13.07 -21.86
C ARG A 8 22.45 13.21 -22.39
N HIS A 9 22.11 12.56 -23.51
CA HIS A 9 20.75 12.59 -24.04
C HIS A 9 19.87 11.41 -23.58
N LEU A 10 20.45 10.34 -23.03
CA LEU A 10 19.67 9.23 -22.45
C LEU A 10 19.21 9.56 -21.01
N VAL A 11 20.02 10.29 -20.26
CA VAL A 11 19.78 10.63 -18.83
C VAL A 11 18.60 11.60 -18.63
N LEU A 12 18.16 12.31 -19.67
CA LEU A 12 17.01 13.25 -19.60
C LEU A 12 15.68 12.66 -20.13
N GLY A 13 15.68 11.41 -20.60
CA GLY A 13 14.48 10.76 -21.15
C GLY A 13 13.70 9.86 -20.17
N ILE A 14 14.26 9.56 -19.00
CA ILE A 14 13.73 8.53 -18.07
C ILE A 14 13.42 9.14 -16.68
N ALA A 15 12.93 10.38 -16.65
CA ALA A 15 12.50 11.07 -15.43
C ALA A 15 10.99 10.90 -15.10
N SER A 16 10.22 10.29 -16.01
CA SER A 16 8.79 10.02 -15.84
C SER A 16 8.51 8.52 -15.95
N LEU A 17 8.59 7.78 -14.83
CA LEU A 17 7.91 6.48 -14.59
C LEU A 17 8.26 5.89 -13.20
N THR A 18 8.09 6.66 -12.12
CA THR A 18 8.26 6.19 -10.72
C THR A 18 7.12 6.60 -9.79
N ALA A 19 5.86 6.42 -10.24
CA ALA A 19 4.72 6.36 -9.34
C ALA A 19 4.70 5.01 -8.60
N GLY A 20 5.38 4.94 -7.45
CA GLY A 20 5.57 3.68 -6.72
C GLY A 20 4.28 3.09 -6.15
N VAL A 21 3.97 1.84 -6.54
CA VAL A 21 2.92 1.05 -5.88
C VAL A 21 3.43 0.60 -4.52
N VAL A 22 3.06 1.34 -3.48
CA VAL A 22 3.21 0.89 -2.09
C VAL A 22 2.28 -0.30 -1.89
N ALA A 23 2.86 -1.46 -1.54
CA ALA A 23 2.08 -2.63 -1.19
C ALA A 23 1.21 -2.30 0.04
N GLN A 24 -0.11 -2.23 -0.14
CA GLN A 24 -1.04 -2.09 0.98
C GLN A 24 -1.02 -3.38 1.79
N GLN A 25 -0.23 -3.35 2.85
CA GLN A 25 -0.33 -4.29 3.97
C GLN A 25 -1.79 -4.30 4.46
N ALA A 26 -2.28 -5.46 4.89
CA ALA A 26 -3.48 -5.48 5.70
C ALA A 26 -3.25 -4.53 6.89
N PRO A 27 -4.22 -3.67 7.26
CA PRO A 27 -4.04 -2.73 8.37
C PRO A 27 -3.66 -3.54 9.61
N PRO A 28 -2.54 -3.21 10.29
CA PRO A 28 -2.05 -4.00 11.41
C PRO A 28 -3.12 -4.07 12.51
N ASP A 29 -3.25 -5.23 13.14
CA ASP A 29 -4.20 -5.43 14.24
C ASP A 29 -3.95 -4.39 15.34
N PRO A 30 -4.95 -3.57 15.72
CA PRO A 30 -4.82 -2.62 16.81
C PRO A 30 -4.30 -3.24 18.10
N ILE A 31 -4.64 -4.49 18.40
CA ILE A 31 -4.17 -5.18 19.62
C ILE A 31 -2.68 -5.53 19.50
N ALA A 32 -2.23 -6.04 18.35
CA ALA A 32 -0.82 -6.29 18.09
C ALA A 32 0.03 -5.01 18.23
N LEU A 33 -0.47 -3.87 17.73
CA LEU A 33 0.20 -2.57 17.90
C LEU A 33 0.34 -2.14 19.37
N LEU A 34 -0.63 -2.44 20.24
CA LEU A 34 -0.50 -2.16 21.69
C LEU A 34 0.52 -3.07 22.38
N LEU A 35 0.58 -4.35 21.97
CA LEU A 35 1.61 -5.28 22.44
C LEU A 35 3.01 -4.84 22.00
N ASP A 36 3.16 -4.38 20.76
CA ASP A 36 4.42 -3.82 20.26
C ASP A 36 4.78 -2.50 20.93
N ALA A 37 3.81 -1.61 21.18
CA ALA A 37 4.04 -0.40 21.95
C ALA A 37 4.60 -0.69 23.34
N ASP A 38 4.07 -1.70 24.05
CA ASP A 38 4.58 -2.07 25.37
C ASP A 38 6.01 -2.66 25.29
N ARG A 39 6.30 -3.50 24.28
CA ARG A 39 7.66 -3.99 24.02
C ARG A 39 8.65 -2.83 23.75
N GLN A 40 8.26 -1.85 22.93
CA GLN A 40 9.09 -0.68 22.65
C GLN A 40 9.32 0.17 23.91
N PHE A 41 8.29 0.36 24.73
CA PHE A 41 8.41 1.06 26.01
C PHE A 41 9.38 0.35 26.97
N LEU A 42 9.26 -0.97 27.12
CA LEU A 42 10.17 -1.79 27.94
C LEU A 42 11.61 -1.80 27.39
N ALA A 43 11.79 -1.64 26.08
CA ALA A 43 13.08 -1.46 25.42
C ALA A 43 13.64 -0.02 25.50
N GLY A 44 12.93 0.92 26.14
CA GLY A 44 13.32 2.33 26.28
C GLY A 44 12.94 3.23 25.09
N ALA A 45 12.36 2.68 24.01
CA ALA A 45 11.95 3.40 22.80
C ALA A 45 10.59 4.10 22.97
N ARG A 46 10.51 5.06 23.91
CA ARG A 46 9.26 5.69 24.35
C ARG A 46 8.50 6.46 23.24
N ASP A 47 9.20 7.15 22.34
CA ASP A 47 8.55 7.87 21.22
C ASP A 47 7.87 6.89 20.25
N GLU A 48 8.53 5.75 19.97
CA GLU A 48 7.96 4.71 19.11
C GLU A 48 6.74 4.04 19.76
N ALA A 49 6.80 3.78 21.07
CA ALA A 49 5.65 3.26 21.82
C ALA A 49 4.42 4.19 21.72
N LEU A 50 4.62 5.50 21.87
CA LEU A 50 3.54 6.51 21.77
C LEU A 50 2.97 6.63 20.34
N VAL A 51 3.83 6.54 19.32
CA VAL A 51 3.43 6.47 17.90
C VAL A 51 2.56 5.25 17.63
N LEU A 52 2.97 4.07 18.11
CA LEU A 52 2.23 2.81 17.95
C LEU A 52 0.86 2.86 18.65
N VAL A 53 0.77 3.42 19.87
CA VAL A 53 -0.52 3.61 20.57
C VAL A 53 -1.44 4.58 19.81
N ALA A 54 -0.91 5.69 19.29
CA ALA A 54 -1.71 6.61 18.47
C ALA A 54 -2.23 5.92 17.20
N ARG A 55 -1.41 5.07 16.56
CA ARG A 55 -1.82 4.33 15.37
C ARG A 55 -2.87 3.25 15.68
N ALA A 56 -2.76 2.59 16.83
CA ALA A 56 -3.73 1.62 17.30
C ALA A 56 -5.11 2.26 17.54
N GLU A 57 -5.17 3.46 18.13
CA GLU A 57 -6.42 4.23 18.26
C GLU A 57 -7.05 4.57 16.91
N GLU A 58 -6.26 5.07 15.94
CA GLU A 58 -6.77 5.41 14.60
C GLU A 58 -7.43 4.22 13.91
N LEU A 59 -6.84 3.03 14.04
CA LEU A 59 -7.36 1.80 13.41
C LEU A 59 -8.57 1.23 14.16
N ALA A 60 -8.58 1.28 15.49
CA ALA A 60 -9.71 0.81 16.30
C ALA A 60 -10.97 1.68 16.15
N ALA A 61 -10.82 2.97 15.82
CA ALA A 61 -11.95 3.84 15.49
C ALA A 61 -12.78 3.34 14.28
N GLY A 62 -12.16 2.57 13.37
CA GLY A 62 -12.82 1.93 12.23
C GLY A 62 -13.42 0.53 12.49
N ALA A 63 -13.24 -0.05 13.68
CA ALA A 63 -13.60 -1.45 13.96
C ALA A 63 -15.08 -1.63 14.38
N SER A 64 -15.72 -2.70 13.88
CA SER A 64 -17.14 -2.98 14.11
C SER A 64 -17.39 -3.85 15.35
N GLY A 65 -17.59 -3.23 16.52
CA GLY A 65 -18.03 -3.92 17.74
C GLY A 65 -18.04 -3.01 18.97
N ALA A 66 -19.13 -2.96 19.75
CA ALA A 66 -19.22 -2.05 20.92
C ALA A 66 -18.33 -2.51 22.09
N VAL A 67 -18.52 -3.74 22.58
CA VAL A 67 -17.80 -4.30 23.74
C VAL A 67 -16.28 -4.39 23.51
N GLN A 68 -15.87 -4.75 22.30
CA GLN A 68 -14.45 -4.81 21.93
C GLN A 68 -13.78 -3.43 21.91
N ARG A 69 -14.51 -2.37 21.49
CA ARG A 69 -14.00 -0.99 21.54
C ARG A 69 -13.85 -0.46 22.96
N GLU A 70 -14.73 -0.86 23.89
CA GLU A 70 -14.66 -0.44 25.30
C GLU A 70 -13.46 -1.08 26.03
N ALA A 71 -13.28 -2.40 25.90
CA ALA A 71 -12.12 -3.10 26.46
C ALA A 71 -10.79 -2.63 25.85
N PHE A 72 -10.79 -2.34 24.54
CA PHE A 72 -9.65 -1.74 23.85
C PHE A 72 -9.34 -0.32 24.38
N ALA A 73 -10.35 0.54 24.52
CA ALA A 73 -10.17 1.90 25.03
C ALA A 73 -9.59 1.93 26.46
N GLY A 74 -10.04 1.02 27.35
CA GLY A 74 -9.44 0.86 28.67
C GLY A 74 -7.96 0.47 28.60
N THR A 75 -7.62 -0.53 27.78
CA THR A 75 -6.24 -0.99 27.58
C THR A 75 -5.33 0.12 27.04
N VAL A 76 -5.83 0.90 26.08
CA VAL A 76 -5.13 2.08 25.54
C VAL A 76 -4.89 3.13 26.63
N GLN A 77 -5.90 3.42 27.46
CA GLN A 77 -5.81 4.42 28.51
C GLN A 77 -4.77 4.02 29.58
N ASP A 78 -4.82 2.76 30.06
CA ASP A 78 -3.86 2.24 31.03
C ASP A 78 -2.42 2.28 30.49
N LEU A 79 -2.22 1.90 29.23
CA LEU A 79 -0.92 1.98 28.59
C LEU A 79 -0.45 3.44 28.44
N ARG A 80 -1.33 4.36 28.01
CA ARG A 80 -1.01 5.81 27.89
C ARG A 80 -0.59 6.41 29.23
N VAL A 81 -1.31 6.14 30.32
CA VAL A 81 -0.96 6.60 31.68
C VAL A 81 0.45 6.16 32.07
N ARG A 82 0.88 4.97 31.61
CA ARG A 82 2.21 4.41 31.89
C ARG A 82 3.32 4.93 30.98
N ILE A 83 3.06 5.12 29.68
CA ILE A 83 4.10 5.44 28.68
C ILE A 83 4.25 6.94 28.38
N ASP A 84 3.18 7.74 28.59
CA ASP A 84 3.15 9.17 28.26
C ASP A 84 3.62 10.02 29.45
N PRO A 85 4.83 10.60 29.41
CA PRO A 85 5.35 11.40 30.53
C PRO A 85 4.62 12.73 30.68
N LEU A 86 3.78 13.10 29.70
CA LEU A 86 2.96 14.31 29.69
C LEU A 86 1.47 14.00 29.83
N TRP A 87 1.10 12.79 30.26
CA TRP A 87 -0.30 12.35 30.36
C TRP A 87 -1.19 13.36 31.11
N THR A 88 -0.76 13.86 32.27
CA THR A 88 -1.52 14.85 33.05
C THR A 88 -1.75 16.14 32.25
N ARG A 89 -0.72 16.64 31.56
CA ARG A 89 -0.85 17.85 30.73
C ARG A 89 -1.74 17.62 29.51
N ARG A 90 -1.69 16.43 28.92
CA ARG A 90 -2.58 16.00 27.84
C ARG A 90 -4.04 15.96 28.31
N ASP A 91 -4.29 15.43 29.51
CA ASP A 91 -5.63 15.31 30.11
C ASP A 91 -6.22 16.68 30.50
N GLU A 92 -5.42 17.57 31.08
CA GLU A 92 -5.77 18.98 31.34
C GLU A 92 -6.22 19.69 30.05
N LEU A 93 -5.40 19.61 28.99
CA LEU A 93 -5.66 20.30 27.72
C LEU A 93 -6.86 19.69 26.97
N ARG A 94 -7.07 18.38 27.06
CA ARG A 94 -8.28 17.70 26.57
C ARG A 94 -9.52 18.16 27.32
N THR A 95 -9.49 18.20 28.64
CA THR A 95 -10.60 18.67 29.48
C THR A 95 -10.98 20.12 29.17
N LEU A 96 -9.99 21.01 29.00
CA LEU A 96 -10.24 22.40 28.60
C LEU A 96 -10.87 22.52 27.20
N ALA A 97 -10.41 21.73 26.23
CA ALA A 97 -11.00 21.69 24.89
C ALA A 97 -12.42 21.09 24.88
N ALA A 98 -12.68 20.08 25.72
CA ALA A 98 -13.99 19.45 25.85
C ALA A 98 -15.01 20.41 26.46
N LYS A 99 -14.60 21.24 27.44
CA LYS A 99 -15.44 22.29 28.03
C LYS A 99 -15.88 23.33 26.99
N ASP A 100 -14.98 23.82 26.15
CA ASP A 100 -15.33 24.80 25.11
C ASP A 100 -16.35 24.22 24.11
N LEU A 101 -16.22 22.94 23.75
CA LEU A 101 -17.19 22.23 22.92
C LEU A 101 -18.51 21.98 23.64
N LEU A 102 -18.51 21.67 24.93
CA LEU A 102 -19.72 21.50 25.74
C LEU A 102 -20.54 22.80 25.81
N ASP A 103 -19.89 23.94 26.06
CA ASP A 103 -20.56 25.23 26.12
C ASP A 103 -21.07 25.68 24.73
N LEU A 104 -20.32 25.37 23.66
CA LEU A 104 -20.77 25.54 22.27
C LEU A 104 -22.00 24.67 21.94
N GLY A 105 -21.97 23.38 22.30
CA GLY A 105 -23.08 22.45 22.12
C GLY A 105 -24.34 22.89 22.87
N ARG A 106 -24.21 23.34 24.12
CA ARG A 106 -25.29 23.95 24.91
C ARG A 106 -25.87 25.20 24.24
N ALA A 107 -25.04 26.01 23.59
CA ALA A 107 -25.51 27.18 22.86
C ALA A 107 -26.29 26.81 21.58
N TYR A 108 -25.85 25.80 20.82
CA TYR A 108 -26.62 25.25 19.69
C TYR A 108 -27.97 24.68 20.14
N LEU A 109 -28.02 23.96 21.27
CA LEU A 109 -29.29 23.48 21.87
C LEU A 109 -30.26 24.64 22.17
N ARG A 110 -29.78 25.73 22.80
CA ARG A 110 -30.60 26.93 23.07
C ARG A 110 -31.13 27.58 21.78
N ARG A 111 -30.42 27.43 20.65
CA ARG A 111 -30.82 27.89 19.32
C ARG A 111 -31.69 26.87 18.54
N LYS A 112 -32.00 25.70 19.12
CA LYS A 112 -32.73 24.59 18.49
C LYS A 112 -32.04 24.00 17.24
N LEU A 113 -30.73 24.16 17.14
CA LEU A 113 -29.87 23.51 16.14
C LEU A 113 -29.38 22.18 16.73
N LEU A 114 -30.26 21.17 16.71
CA LEU A 114 -30.11 19.91 17.44
C LEU A 114 -29.07 18.98 16.82
N LEU A 115 -28.98 18.92 15.48
CA LEU A 115 -27.98 18.13 14.76
C LEU A 115 -26.58 18.71 14.94
N ARG A 116 -26.43 20.04 14.87
CA ARG A 116 -25.16 20.72 15.20
C ARG A 116 -24.79 20.55 16.67
N ALA A 117 -25.76 20.66 17.58
CA ALA A 117 -25.52 20.41 19.00
C ALA A 117 -25.01 18.99 19.25
N GLU A 118 -25.69 17.96 18.74
CA GLU A 118 -25.27 16.56 18.88
C GLU A 118 -23.86 16.34 18.33
N SER A 119 -23.60 16.80 17.10
CA SER A 119 -22.28 16.67 16.44
C SER A 119 -21.13 17.33 17.21
N VAL A 120 -21.38 18.42 17.94
CA VAL A 120 -20.37 19.10 18.78
C VAL A 120 -20.25 18.43 20.15
N LEU A 121 -21.36 17.99 20.73
CA LEU A 121 -21.36 17.32 22.04
C LEU A 121 -20.73 15.91 21.96
N ASP A 122 -20.94 15.15 20.88
CA ASP A 122 -20.24 13.88 20.65
C ASP A 122 -18.70 14.07 20.59
N GLN A 123 -18.22 15.22 20.10
CA GLN A 123 -16.79 15.55 20.14
C GLN A 123 -16.31 15.89 21.57
N ALA A 124 -17.15 16.50 22.41
CA ALA A 124 -16.83 16.71 23.82
C ALA A 124 -16.79 15.39 24.61
N VAL A 125 -17.69 14.45 24.31
CA VAL A 125 -17.66 13.08 24.83
C VAL A 125 -16.38 12.35 24.41
N ALA A 126 -15.99 12.45 23.13
CA ALA A 126 -14.75 11.84 22.62
C ALA A 126 -13.46 12.42 23.24
N LEU A 127 -13.52 13.62 23.84
CA LEU A 127 -12.43 14.22 24.61
C LEU A 127 -12.47 13.90 26.12
N GLY A 128 -13.48 13.15 26.59
CA GLY A 128 -13.56 12.65 27.97
C GLY A 128 -14.35 13.50 28.96
N ASP A 129 -15.12 14.51 28.52
CA ASP A 129 -15.96 15.30 29.44
C ASP A 129 -17.06 14.42 30.06
N ARG A 130 -17.13 14.39 31.40
CA ARG A 130 -18.07 13.54 32.15
C ARG A 130 -19.51 14.03 32.12
N THR A 131 -19.76 15.28 31.76
CA THR A 131 -21.09 15.90 31.72
C THR A 131 -21.68 15.96 30.31
N ALA A 132 -20.83 15.90 29.27
CA ALA A 132 -21.24 15.85 27.88
C ALA A 132 -22.21 14.69 27.56
N PRO A 133 -22.05 13.44 28.06
CA PRO A 133 -22.97 12.34 27.75
C PRO A 133 -24.42 12.61 28.15
N GLU A 134 -24.66 13.26 29.28
CA GLU A 134 -26.02 13.65 29.73
C GLU A 134 -26.63 14.70 28.79
N VAL A 135 -25.82 15.64 28.33
CA VAL A 135 -26.26 16.70 27.39
C VAL A 135 -26.47 16.14 25.98
N VAL A 136 -25.68 15.15 25.53
CA VAL A 136 -25.93 14.36 24.31
C VAL A 136 -27.24 13.59 24.42
N ALA A 137 -27.47 12.88 25.52
CA ALA A 137 -28.71 12.13 25.74
C ALA A 137 -29.95 13.04 25.73
N TYR A 138 -29.84 14.25 26.31
CA TYR A 138 -30.86 15.29 26.23
C TYR A 138 -31.08 15.79 24.79
N ALA A 139 -30.00 16.04 24.03
CA ALA A 139 -30.07 16.44 22.62
C ALA A 139 -30.80 15.39 21.77
N ARG A 140 -30.40 14.12 21.88
CA ARG A 140 -31.03 12.97 21.20
C ARG A 140 -32.51 12.83 21.57
N LYS A 141 -32.85 13.01 22.85
CA LYS A 141 -34.25 12.99 23.31
C LYS A 141 -35.09 14.13 22.73
N GLN A 142 -34.52 15.33 22.55
CA GLN A 142 -35.21 16.43 21.87
C GLN A 142 -35.35 16.18 20.36
N LEU A 143 -34.34 15.61 19.72
CA LEU A 143 -34.38 15.25 18.30
C LEU A 143 -35.49 14.22 18.02
N ALA A 144 -35.56 13.17 18.84
CA ALA A 144 -36.60 12.13 18.77
C ALA A 144 -38.01 12.63 19.16
N ALA A 145 -38.12 13.82 19.75
CA ALA A 145 -39.39 14.45 20.12
C ALA A 145 -39.86 15.53 19.13
N ARG A 146 -39.12 15.77 18.02
CA ARG A 146 -39.65 16.58 16.91
C ARG A 146 -40.84 15.81 16.29
N PRO A 147 -42.04 16.42 16.17
CA PRO A 147 -43.12 15.81 15.40
C PRO A 147 -42.73 15.75 13.91
N ASP A 148 -43.22 14.74 13.18
CA ASP A 148 -42.95 14.49 11.75
C ASP A 148 -43.57 15.54 10.79
N SER A 149 -43.72 16.79 11.23
CA SER A 149 -44.13 17.93 10.40
C SER A 149 -42.95 18.48 9.59
N VAL A 150 -42.45 17.65 8.67
CA VAL A 150 -41.99 17.98 7.31
C VAL A 150 -41.40 16.67 6.77
N SER A 151 -42.24 15.92 6.08
CA SER A 151 -41.78 14.88 5.18
C SER A 151 -41.04 15.56 4.03
N THR A 152 -39.73 15.77 4.17
CA THR A 152 -38.83 15.89 3.01
C THR A 152 -38.75 14.54 2.30
N THR A 153 -39.88 14.11 1.75
CA THR A 153 -39.96 13.24 0.59
C THR A 153 -39.52 13.99 -0.66
N THR A 154 -38.37 14.66 -0.57
CA THR A 154 -37.43 14.75 -1.68
C THR A 154 -36.99 13.31 -1.92
N LYS A 155 -37.81 12.60 -2.69
CA LYS A 155 -37.61 11.19 -3.06
C LYS A 155 -36.15 11.07 -3.50
N PRO A 156 -35.28 10.37 -2.75
CA PRO A 156 -33.88 10.28 -3.16
C PRO A 156 -33.88 9.67 -4.55
N ALA A 157 -33.26 10.36 -5.50
CA ALA A 157 -32.84 9.70 -6.74
C ALA A 157 -31.95 8.55 -6.27
N LYS A 158 -32.49 7.32 -6.27
CA LYS A 158 -31.83 6.17 -5.64
C LYS A 158 -30.40 6.13 -6.15
N PRO A 159 -29.39 6.34 -5.29
CA PRO A 159 -28.06 5.83 -5.60
C PRO A 159 -28.28 4.33 -5.82
N GLY A 160 -27.82 3.81 -6.95
CA GLY A 160 -27.86 2.38 -7.24
C GLY A 160 -26.93 1.65 -6.29
N GLY A 161 -27.35 1.47 -5.03
CA GLY A 161 -26.65 0.62 -4.08
C GLY A 161 -26.55 -0.80 -4.66
N PRO A 162 -25.50 -1.57 -4.28
CA PRO A 162 -25.28 -2.92 -4.80
C PRO A 162 -26.57 -3.74 -4.71
N GLN A 163 -27.12 -4.10 -5.86
CA GLN A 163 -28.14 -5.13 -5.92
C GLN A 163 -27.41 -6.46 -6.05
N ASP A 164 -27.63 -7.36 -5.09
CA ASP A 164 -27.40 -8.78 -5.32
C ASP A 164 -28.45 -9.27 -6.33
N LEU A 165 -28.00 -9.70 -7.49
CA LEU A 165 -28.85 -10.06 -8.61
C LEU A 165 -29.02 -11.58 -8.79
N ILE A 166 -28.35 -12.43 -8.00
CA ILE A 166 -28.41 -13.89 -8.21
C ILE A 166 -29.83 -14.43 -8.08
N GLY A 167 -30.58 -13.97 -7.06
CA GLY A 167 -32.00 -14.33 -6.89
C GLY A 167 -32.96 -13.78 -7.95
N LYS A 168 -32.46 -12.99 -8.93
CA LYS A 168 -33.22 -12.41 -10.04
C LYS A 168 -32.73 -12.90 -11.42
N VAL A 169 -31.74 -13.78 -11.47
CA VAL A 169 -31.20 -14.33 -12.73
C VAL A 169 -32.31 -15.07 -13.47
N ARG A 170 -32.62 -14.59 -14.68
CA ARG A 170 -33.45 -15.31 -15.64
C ARG A 170 -32.51 -15.95 -16.66
N THR A 171 -32.41 -17.27 -16.63
CA THR A 171 -31.68 -18.09 -17.60
C THR A 171 -32.16 -17.76 -19.02
N LYS A 172 -31.32 -17.06 -19.81
CA LYS A 172 -31.61 -16.76 -21.22
C LYS A 172 -30.95 -17.74 -22.17
N VAL A 173 -29.66 -18.01 -21.96
CA VAL A 173 -28.85 -18.94 -22.76
C VAL A 173 -27.88 -19.64 -21.83
N ALA A 174 -27.84 -20.97 -21.88
CA ALA A 174 -26.92 -21.79 -21.11
C ALA A 174 -26.62 -23.09 -21.85
N ASN A 175 -25.42 -23.66 -21.68
CA ASN A 175 -25.15 -25.05 -22.01
C ASN A 175 -24.79 -25.84 -20.74
N GLY A 176 -25.27 -27.08 -20.67
CA GLY A 176 -25.25 -27.89 -19.45
C GLY A 176 -26.30 -27.47 -18.42
N SER A 177 -26.47 -28.29 -17.39
CA SER A 177 -27.42 -28.05 -16.30
C SER A 177 -26.76 -27.24 -15.18
N TRP A 178 -27.11 -25.97 -15.07
CA TRP A 178 -26.69 -25.09 -13.97
C TRP A 178 -27.73 -25.15 -12.85
N ASP A 179 -27.27 -25.32 -11.60
CA ASP A 179 -28.15 -25.47 -10.43
C ASP A 179 -28.15 -24.16 -9.61
N LEU A 180 -29.33 -23.56 -9.43
CA LEU A 180 -29.51 -22.28 -8.74
C LEU A 180 -30.20 -22.52 -7.40
N ARG A 181 -29.45 -22.43 -6.29
CA ARG A 181 -29.96 -22.71 -4.93
C ARG A 181 -29.34 -21.77 -3.91
N ASN A 182 -30.12 -21.34 -2.92
CA ASN A 182 -29.62 -20.67 -1.70
C ASN A 182 -28.66 -19.48 -1.96
N THR A 183 -28.98 -18.60 -2.92
CA THR A 183 -28.14 -17.47 -3.37
C THR A 183 -26.79 -17.84 -4.02
N GLU A 184 -26.59 -19.13 -4.30
CA GLU A 184 -25.46 -19.67 -5.07
C GLU A 184 -25.92 -20.15 -6.46
N ILE A 185 -25.00 -20.11 -7.40
CA ILE A 185 -25.10 -20.77 -8.71
C ILE A 185 -23.99 -21.82 -8.77
N ARG A 186 -24.33 -23.05 -9.13
CA ARG A 186 -23.36 -24.15 -9.30
C ARG A 186 -23.28 -24.53 -10.77
N SER A 187 -22.05 -24.62 -11.28
CA SER A 187 -21.83 -25.08 -12.65
C SER A 187 -22.19 -26.56 -12.80
N PRO A 188 -22.47 -27.05 -14.01
CA PRO A 188 -22.48 -28.49 -14.27
C PRO A 188 -21.13 -29.12 -13.93
N THR A 189 -21.14 -30.41 -13.56
CA THR A 189 -19.97 -31.29 -13.62
C THR A 189 -19.61 -31.52 -15.08
N LEU A 190 -18.35 -31.33 -15.46
CA LEU A 190 -17.91 -31.35 -16.86
C LEU A 190 -16.95 -32.49 -17.17
N SER A 191 -17.05 -33.02 -18.39
CA SER A 191 -16.13 -34.02 -18.97
C SER A 191 -15.46 -33.43 -20.21
N GLY A 192 -14.40 -32.63 -20.01
CA GLY A 192 -13.58 -32.05 -21.08
C GLY A 192 -14.26 -31.03 -22.01
N LYS A 193 -15.34 -30.38 -21.57
CA LYS A 193 -16.02 -29.31 -22.32
C LYS A 193 -16.25 -28.07 -21.46
N THR A 194 -16.26 -26.91 -22.08
CA THR A 194 -16.63 -25.63 -21.46
C THR A 194 -18.15 -25.52 -21.26
N ALA A 195 -18.57 -24.92 -20.14
CA ALA A 195 -19.95 -24.45 -19.95
C ALA A 195 -20.02 -22.96 -19.63
N TYR A 196 -21.11 -22.32 -20.08
CA TYR A 196 -21.44 -20.94 -19.83
C TYR A 196 -22.93 -20.77 -19.50
N LEU A 197 -23.25 -19.67 -18.83
CA LEU A 197 -24.61 -19.24 -18.48
C LEU A 197 -24.72 -17.72 -18.61
N ILE A 198 -25.56 -17.22 -19.52
CA ILE A 198 -25.86 -15.78 -19.64
C ILE A 198 -27.08 -15.45 -18.76
N ALA A 199 -26.90 -14.50 -17.86
CA ALA A 199 -27.73 -14.27 -16.68
C ALA A 199 -28.49 -12.93 -16.66
N SER A 200 -28.11 -11.96 -17.50
CA SER A 200 -28.74 -10.63 -17.61
C SER A 200 -29.14 -10.24 -19.04
N GLU A 201 -29.87 -9.12 -19.17
CA GLU A 201 -30.18 -8.52 -20.48
C GLU A 201 -29.08 -7.55 -20.95
N PRO A 202 -28.96 -7.25 -22.26
CA PRO A 202 -27.92 -6.35 -22.78
C PRO A 202 -28.10 -4.90 -22.31
N ARG A 203 -27.30 -4.43 -21.36
CA ARG A 203 -27.40 -3.04 -20.82
C ARG A 203 -26.09 -2.39 -20.34
N HIS A 204 -24.94 -3.05 -20.46
CA HIS A 204 -23.70 -2.62 -19.80
C HIS A 204 -22.72 -1.95 -20.78
N THR A 205 -22.23 -0.76 -20.44
CA THR A 205 -21.12 -0.06 -21.14
C THR A 205 -20.11 0.63 -20.20
N ASN A 206 -20.50 0.92 -18.95
CA ASN A 206 -19.69 1.69 -17.97
C ASN A 206 -19.93 1.19 -16.53
N ASP A 207 -19.86 -0.12 -16.31
CA ASP A 207 -20.19 -0.78 -15.03
C ASP A 207 -19.00 -1.51 -14.40
N ARG A 208 -18.97 -1.55 -13.08
CA ARG A 208 -18.19 -2.49 -12.27
C ARG A 208 -19.04 -3.72 -11.95
N LEU A 209 -18.53 -4.88 -12.34
CA LEU A 209 -19.05 -6.19 -12.03
C LEU A 209 -18.17 -6.85 -10.95
N SER A 210 -18.76 -7.58 -10.02
CA SER A 210 -18.03 -8.45 -9.09
C SER A 210 -18.80 -9.72 -8.73
N ILE A 211 -18.10 -10.83 -8.58
CA ILE A 211 -18.64 -12.14 -8.21
C ILE A 211 -17.67 -12.88 -7.29
N ASP A 212 -18.15 -13.55 -6.24
CA ASP A 212 -17.36 -14.51 -5.47
C ASP A 212 -17.39 -15.88 -6.18
N ILE A 213 -16.23 -16.46 -6.47
CA ILE A 213 -16.07 -17.77 -7.13
C ILE A 213 -15.33 -18.73 -6.19
N LEU A 214 -15.81 -19.96 -6.07
CA LEU A 214 -15.08 -21.10 -5.53
C LEU A 214 -14.85 -22.08 -6.67
N ILE A 215 -13.59 -22.34 -7.03
CA ILE A 215 -13.23 -23.26 -8.11
C ILE A 215 -13.23 -24.69 -7.58
N GLY A 216 -13.97 -25.58 -8.24
CA GLY A 216 -14.18 -26.95 -7.76
C GLY A 216 -12.97 -27.89 -7.93
N ASP A 217 -12.08 -27.60 -8.88
CA ASP A 217 -10.94 -28.47 -9.21
C ASP A 217 -9.60 -27.72 -9.03
N VAL A 218 -8.55 -28.46 -8.67
CA VAL A 218 -7.20 -27.96 -8.37
C VAL A 218 -6.55 -27.30 -9.58
N ASP A 219 -6.81 -27.81 -10.78
CA ASP A 219 -6.42 -27.25 -12.07
C ASP A 219 -7.64 -26.75 -12.87
N GLY A 220 -8.66 -26.30 -12.13
CA GLY A 220 -9.92 -25.79 -12.68
C GLY A 220 -9.83 -24.36 -13.21
N THR A 221 -10.80 -24.00 -14.04
CA THR A 221 -10.92 -22.67 -14.64
C THR A 221 -12.36 -22.18 -14.50
N ALA A 222 -12.54 -20.98 -13.95
CA ALA A 222 -13.84 -20.37 -13.76
C ALA A 222 -13.78 -18.85 -14.00
N GLY A 223 -14.89 -18.24 -14.39
CA GLY A 223 -14.87 -16.85 -14.80
C GLY A 223 -16.22 -16.15 -14.93
N LEU A 224 -16.11 -14.84 -15.16
CA LEU A 224 -17.20 -13.89 -15.33
C LEU A 224 -17.29 -13.48 -16.80
N LEU A 225 -18.46 -13.68 -17.40
CA LEU A 225 -18.77 -13.19 -18.74
C LEU A 225 -19.31 -11.77 -18.67
N PHE A 226 -18.89 -10.94 -19.62
CA PHE A 226 -19.38 -9.57 -19.78
C PHE A 226 -19.44 -9.20 -21.27
N GLY A 227 -20.25 -8.20 -21.62
CA GLY A 227 -20.46 -7.84 -23.02
C GLY A 227 -21.02 -8.99 -23.87
N ALA A 228 -21.72 -9.95 -23.26
CA ALA A 228 -22.19 -11.16 -23.94
C ALA A 228 -23.43 -10.86 -24.79
N ILE A 229 -23.32 -11.01 -26.11
CA ILE A 229 -24.43 -10.84 -27.05
C ILE A 229 -25.16 -12.18 -27.22
N ASP A 230 -24.40 -13.25 -27.37
CA ASP A 230 -24.86 -14.63 -27.53
C ASP A 230 -23.80 -15.63 -27.01
N MET A 231 -23.97 -16.92 -27.31
CA MET A 231 -23.05 -18.00 -26.91
C MET A 231 -21.73 -18.06 -27.69
N PHE A 232 -21.54 -17.22 -28.70
CA PHE A 232 -20.37 -17.19 -29.57
C PHE A 232 -19.63 -15.84 -29.54
N THR A 233 -20.27 -14.79 -29.01
CA THR A 233 -19.77 -13.41 -28.98
C THR A 233 -19.89 -12.83 -27.57
N TYR A 234 -18.78 -12.82 -26.84
CA TYR A 234 -18.70 -12.32 -25.46
C TYR A 234 -17.26 -11.98 -25.07
N TYR A 235 -17.10 -11.26 -23.96
CA TYR A 235 -15.82 -11.14 -23.26
C TYR A 235 -15.84 -11.97 -21.96
N LEU A 236 -14.68 -12.43 -21.54
CA LEU A 236 -14.50 -13.31 -20.37
C LEU A 236 -13.35 -12.79 -19.51
N VAL A 237 -13.60 -12.61 -18.21
CA VAL A 237 -12.55 -12.58 -17.18
C VAL A 237 -12.43 -13.98 -16.59
N GLU A 238 -11.33 -14.66 -16.89
CA GLU A 238 -11.03 -16.04 -16.48
C GLU A 238 -10.04 -16.04 -15.31
N LEU A 239 -10.38 -16.75 -14.23
CA LEU A 239 -9.43 -17.21 -13.22
C LEU A 239 -9.14 -18.69 -13.46
N ARG A 240 -7.87 -18.99 -13.71
CA ARG A 240 -7.38 -20.35 -13.94
C ARG A 240 -6.36 -20.74 -12.88
N HIS A 241 -6.48 -21.95 -12.33
CA HIS A 241 -5.41 -22.60 -11.59
C HIS A 241 -4.62 -23.54 -12.51
N VAL A 242 -3.29 -23.57 -12.35
CA VAL A 242 -2.41 -24.45 -13.13
C VAL A 242 -1.34 -25.04 -12.22
N THR A 243 -1.19 -26.35 -12.26
CA THR A 243 -0.05 -27.08 -11.67
C THR A 243 0.96 -27.39 -12.78
N ALA A 244 2.12 -26.74 -12.74
CA ALA A 244 3.23 -26.98 -13.66
C ALA A 244 4.47 -27.40 -12.85
N GLU A 245 5.08 -28.53 -13.20
CA GLU A 245 6.31 -29.04 -12.55
C GLU A 245 6.26 -29.14 -11.01
N GLY A 246 5.06 -29.35 -10.45
CA GLY A 246 4.81 -29.40 -9.01
C GLY A 246 4.57 -28.04 -8.35
N VAL A 247 4.80 -26.93 -9.05
CA VAL A 247 4.42 -25.58 -8.61
C VAL A 247 2.97 -25.32 -9.03
N ARG A 248 2.15 -24.88 -8.08
CA ARG A 248 0.79 -24.41 -8.39
C ARG A 248 0.78 -22.90 -8.57
N GLU A 249 0.25 -22.44 -9.69
CA GLU A 249 0.10 -21.03 -10.05
C GLU A 249 -1.38 -20.68 -10.23
N SER A 250 -1.70 -19.39 -10.22
CA SER A 250 -3.04 -18.90 -10.57
C SER A 250 -2.90 -17.72 -11.51
N VAL A 251 -3.78 -17.64 -12.49
CA VAL A 251 -3.66 -16.72 -13.61
C VAL A 251 -5.01 -16.07 -13.86
N LEU A 252 -5.02 -14.75 -13.93
CA LEU A 252 -6.15 -13.93 -14.35
C LEU A 252 -5.97 -13.58 -15.83
N ARG A 253 -6.96 -13.88 -16.67
CA ARG A 253 -6.92 -13.65 -18.11
C ARG A 253 -8.16 -12.91 -18.57
N VAL A 254 -8.01 -12.09 -19.61
CA VAL A 254 -9.15 -11.50 -20.31
C VAL A 254 -9.14 -11.99 -21.75
N PHE A 255 -10.25 -12.60 -22.18
CA PHE A 255 -10.46 -13.06 -23.55
C PHE A 255 -11.59 -12.28 -24.23
N GLN A 256 -11.45 -12.11 -25.54
CA GLN A 256 -12.58 -11.91 -26.45
C GLN A 256 -12.92 -13.25 -27.08
N VAL A 257 -14.19 -13.62 -27.11
CA VAL A 257 -14.69 -14.73 -27.92
C VAL A 257 -15.59 -14.15 -29.01
N THR A 258 -15.38 -14.56 -30.26
CA THR A 258 -16.19 -14.14 -31.41
C THR A 258 -16.27 -15.32 -32.39
N ASN A 259 -17.47 -15.67 -32.84
CA ASN A 259 -17.72 -16.86 -33.68
C ASN A 259 -17.12 -18.17 -33.12
N ALA A 260 -17.12 -18.33 -31.79
CA ALA A 260 -16.48 -19.42 -31.05
C ALA A 260 -14.93 -19.46 -31.06
N GLU A 261 -14.25 -18.50 -31.69
CA GLU A 261 -12.80 -18.34 -31.59
C GLU A 261 -12.44 -17.47 -30.39
N ALA A 262 -11.49 -17.93 -29.55
CA ALA A 262 -11.04 -17.22 -28.36
C ALA A 262 -9.70 -16.52 -28.60
N SER A 263 -9.67 -15.19 -28.43
CA SER A 263 -8.48 -14.35 -28.53
C SER A 263 -8.11 -13.80 -27.16
N LEU A 264 -6.87 -14.04 -26.71
CA LEU A 264 -6.35 -13.49 -25.46
C LEU A 264 -6.07 -11.99 -25.63
N ILE A 265 -6.63 -11.16 -24.75
CA ILE A 265 -6.41 -9.70 -24.72
C ILE A 265 -5.31 -9.35 -23.71
N GLY A 266 -5.26 -10.05 -22.58
CA GLY A 266 -4.23 -9.86 -21.57
C GLY A 266 -4.24 -10.94 -20.49
N GLU A 267 -3.11 -11.06 -19.80
CA GLU A 267 -2.84 -12.07 -18.78
C GLU A 267 -2.07 -11.43 -17.62
N ALA A 268 -2.36 -11.86 -16.39
CA ALA A 268 -1.60 -11.52 -15.19
C ALA A 268 -1.50 -12.73 -14.26
N PHE A 269 -0.30 -13.02 -13.75
CA PHE A 269 -0.10 -14.01 -12.70
C PHE A 269 -0.61 -13.49 -11.34
N VAL A 270 -1.14 -14.40 -10.54
CA VAL A 270 -1.87 -14.10 -9.30
C VAL A 270 -1.33 -14.99 -8.18
N ASP A 271 -0.57 -14.40 -7.26
CA ASP A 271 -0.04 -15.13 -6.10
C ASP A 271 -1.16 -15.46 -5.09
N LEU A 272 -1.92 -16.51 -5.34
CA LEU A 272 -2.85 -17.10 -4.37
C LEU A 272 -2.14 -18.19 -3.57
N THR A 273 -2.24 -18.14 -2.24
CA THR A 273 -1.78 -19.22 -1.35
C THR A 273 -2.59 -20.50 -1.56
N GLY A 274 -2.17 -21.63 -0.98
CA GLY A 274 -2.94 -22.87 -1.04
C GLY A 274 -4.34 -22.73 -0.43
N GLU A 275 -4.44 -22.03 0.71
CA GLU A 275 -5.70 -21.74 1.40
C GLU A 275 -6.60 -20.84 0.53
N GLN A 276 -6.07 -19.73 -0.01
CA GLN A 276 -6.83 -18.81 -0.86
C GLN A 276 -7.40 -19.42 -2.15
N ARG A 277 -6.89 -20.57 -2.61
CA ARG A 277 -7.44 -21.31 -3.76
C ARG A 277 -8.57 -22.27 -3.36
N ALA A 278 -8.60 -22.68 -2.11
CA ALA A 278 -9.67 -23.50 -1.52
C ALA A 278 -10.79 -22.63 -0.90
N GLU A 279 -10.62 -21.31 -0.88
CA GLU A 279 -11.58 -20.32 -0.39
C GLU A 279 -12.30 -19.57 -1.52
N TRP A 280 -13.25 -18.71 -1.13
CA TRP A 280 -13.99 -17.86 -2.06
C TRP A 280 -13.13 -16.71 -2.57
N VAL A 281 -12.94 -16.64 -3.89
CA VAL A 281 -12.16 -15.62 -4.58
C VAL A 281 -13.10 -14.63 -5.28
N THR A 282 -13.11 -13.36 -4.86
CA THR A 282 -13.87 -12.32 -5.56
C THR A 282 -13.17 -11.93 -6.86
N VAL A 283 -13.78 -12.23 -8.01
CA VAL A 283 -13.37 -11.78 -9.34
C VAL A 283 -14.17 -10.52 -9.71
N THR A 284 -13.50 -9.52 -10.29
CA THR A 284 -14.11 -8.25 -10.68
C THR A 284 -13.76 -7.85 -12.11
N ALA A 285 -14.65 -7.09 -12.76
CA ALA A 285 -14.40 -6.46 -14.05
C ALA A 285 -14.98 -5.04 -14.01
N THR A 286 -14.13 -4.01 -14.09
CA THR A 286 -14.56 -2.61 -14.23
C THR A 286 -14.45 -2.22 -15.69
N ILE A 287 -15.60 -2.04 -16.34
CA ILE A 287 -15.73 -1.77 -17.78
C ILE A 287 -15.95 -0.27 -17.99
N ARG A 288 -15.24 0.33 -18.94
CA ARG A 288 -15.38 1.73 -19.35
C ARG A 288 -15.13 1.89 -20.83
N GLU A 289 -16.20 2.00 -21.59
CA GLU A 289 -16.10 1.88 -23.03
C GLU A 289 -15.29 0.62 -23.38
N ARG A 290 -14.14 0.75 -24.03
CA ARG A 290 -13.23 -0.36 -24.35
C ARG A 290 -12.25 -0.73 -23.25
N ASP A 291 -12.00 0.14 -22.28
CA ASP A 291 -11.05 -0.14 -21.21
C ASP A 291 -11.70 -1.04 -20.15
N VAL A 292 -11.03 -2.15 -19.84
CA VAL A 292 -11.48 -3.12 -18.85
C VAL A 292 -10.37 -3.35 -17.83
N ILE A 293 -10.72 -3.16 -16.56
CA ILE A 293 -9.87 -3.50 -15.42
C ILE A 293 -10.44 -4.79 -14.81
N ALA A 294 -9.89 -5.92 -15.21
CA ALA A 294 -10.13 -7.20 -14.57
C ALA A 294 -9.36 -7.27 -13.25
N GLY A 295 -9.89 -7.92 -12.22
CA GLY A 295 -9.17 -8.00 -10.94
C GLY A 295 -9.64 -9.09 -10.00
N ILE A 296 -8.81 -9.35 -8.98
CA ILE A 296 -9.08 -10.31 -7.91
C ILE A 296 -8.95 -9.64 -6.55
N GLY A 297 -10.01 -9.72 -5.75
CA GLY A 297 -10.14 -9.02 -4.47
C GLY A 297 -10.10 -7.49 -4.65
N ALA A 298 -9.49 -6.80 -3.67
CA ALA A 298 -9.42 -5.33 -3.65
C ALA A 298 -8.12 -4.75 -4.24
N ALA A 299 -7.11 -5.57 -4.54
CA ALA A 299 -5.72 -5.11 -4.67
C ALA A 299 -4.98 -5.56 -5.95
N ARG A 300 -5.57 -6.40 -6.82
CA ARG A 300 -4.91 -6.93 -8.02
C ARG A 300 -5.74 -6.65 -9.25
N ASN A 301 -5.18 -5.86 -10.17
CA ASN A 301 -5.87 -5.32 -11.34
C ASN A 301 -5.02 -5.52 -12.61
N LEU A 302 -5.60 -6.18 -13.61
CA LEU A 302 -5.13 -6.28 -14.99
C LEU A 302 -5.95 -5.29 -15.84
N ARG A 303 -5.33 -4.20 -16.29
CA ARG A 303 -5.93 -3.26 -17.24
C ARG A 303 -5.65 -3.73 -18.66
N VAL A 304 -6.71 -3.85 -19.46
CA VAL A 304 -6.66 -4.18 -20.90
C VAL A 304 -7.61 -3.26 -21.67
N THR A 305 -7.39 -3.10 -22.97
CA THR A 305 -8.32 -2.40 -23.87
C THR A 305 -8.91 -3.42 -24.85
N CYS A 306 -10.22 -3.60 -24.79
CA CYS A 306 -10.97 -4.50 -25.66
C CYS A 306 -10.96 -4.00 -27.12
N PRO A 307 -10.79 -4.88 -28.12
CA PRO A 307 -10.80 -4.49 -29.54
C PRO A 307 -12.10 -3.84 -29.99
N THR A 308 -13.25 -4.30 -29.47
CA THR A 308 -14.58 -3.70 -29.69
C THR A 308 -15.18 -3.22 -28.36
N LEU A 309 -16.25 -2.42 -28.43
CA LEU A 309 -16.97 -1.96 -27.24
C LEU A 309 -17.68 -3.16 -26.56
N PRO A 310 -17.30 -3.58 -25.34
CA PRO A 310 -18.06 -4.58 -24.57
C PRO A 310 -19.45 -4.04 -24.24
N HIS A 311 -20.45 -4.50 -25.00
CA HIS A 311 -21.87 -4.20 -24.78
C HIS A 311 -22.69 -5.49 -24.92
N GLY A 312 -23.36 -5.87 -23.84
CA GLY A 312 -24.09 -7.14 -23.76
C GLY A 312 -24.54 -7.47 -22.35
N GLY A 313 -24.93 -8.72 -22.14
CA GLY A 313 -25.26 -9.28 -20.83
C GLY A 313 -24.03 -9.72 -20.04
N VAL A 314 -24.29 -10.15 -18.80
CA VAL A 314 -23.33 -10.70 -17.84
C VAL A 314 -23.66 -12.17 -17.61
N GLY A 315 -22.66 -12.98 -17.30
CA GLY A 315 -22.82 -14.42 -17.12
C GLY A 315 -21.65 -15.11 -16.42
N PHE A 316 -21.66 -16.43 -16.44
CA PHE A 316 -20.69 -17.29 -15.77
C PHE A 316 -20.06 -18.26 -16.77
N PHE A 317 -18.82 -18.66 -16.52
CA PHE A 317 -18.04 -19.53 -17.39
C PHE A 317 -17.24 -20.51 -16.55
N VAL A 318 -17.21 -21.79 -16.95
CA VAL A 318 -16.33 -22.81 -16.38
C VAL A 318 -15.71 -23.64 -17.50
N SER A 319 -14.44 -23.98 -17.35
CA SER A 319 -13.72 -24.89 -18.23
C SER A 319 -12.69 -25.69 -17.43
N GLY A 320 -12.04 -26.65 -18.08
CA GLY A 320 -10.98 -27.44 -17.46
C GLY A 320 -10.49 -28.54 -18.39
N ASN A 321 -9.29 -29.04 -18.11
CA ASN A 321 -8.65 -30.08 -18.90
C ASN A 321 -8.73 -31.46 -18.23
N SER A 322 -9.24 -31.53 -17.01
CA SER A 322 -9.47 -32.77 -16.25
C SER A 322 -10.57 -33.64 -16.91
N PRO A 323 -10.46 -34.98 -16.87
CA PRO A 323 -11.48 -35.88 -17.41
C PRO A 323 -12.82 -35.80 -16.66
N LYS A 324 -12.80 -35.30 -15.41
CA LYS A 324 -13.97 -34.95 -14.60
C LYS A 324 -13.64 -33.70 -13.80
N ILE A 325 -14.36 -32.61 -14.05
CA ILE A 325 -14.19 -31.32 -13.37
C ILE A 325 -15.32 -31.18 -12.35
N GLU A 326 -14.99 -30.91 -11.08
CA GLU A 326 -16.00 -30.68 -10.05
C GLU A 326 -16.70 -29.31 -10.23
N PRO A 327 -17.99 -29.19 -9.84
CA PRO A 327 -18.74 -27.94 -9.95
C PRO A 327 -18.04 -26.76 -9.28
N SER A 328 -17.82 -25.69 -10.05
CA SER A 328 -17.45 -24.39 -9.50
C SER A 328 -18.71 -23.66 -9.02
N ILE A 329 -18.59 -22.89 -7.93
CA ILE A 329 -19.71 -22.24 -7.24
C ILE A 329 -19.53 -20.73 -7.32
N TYR A 330 -20.62 -20.00 -7.59
CA TYR A 330 -20.65 -18.55 -7.75
C TYR A 330 -21.67 -17.96 -6.77
N ARG A 331 -21.34 -16.86 -6.10
CA ARG A 331 -22.27 -16.13 -5.22
C ARG A 331 -22.04 -14.62 -5.24
N ARG A 332 -23.02 -13.84 -4.76
CA ARG A 332 -22.97 -12.37 -4.64
C ARG A 332 -22.59 -11.65 -5.94
N LEU A 333 -23.37 -11.85 -7.01
CA LEU A 333 -23.21 -11.07 -8.24
C LEU A 333 -23.66 -9.63 -7.99
N LEU A 334 -22.72 -8.70 -7.98
CA LEU A 334 -22.99 -7.26 -7.87
C LEU A 334 -22.68 -6.56 -9.19
N ILE A 335 -23.57 -5.64 -9.57
CA ILE A 335 -23.40 -4.71 -10.68
C ILE A 335 -23.57 -3.30 -10.12
N GLN A 336 -22.57 -2.44 -10.35
CA GLN A 336 -22.50 -1.07 -9.88
C GLN A 336 -21.98 -0.15 -11.00
N PRO A 337 -22.26 1.16 -11.01
CA PRO A 337 -21.58 2.09 -11.92
C PRO A 337 -20.06 2.07 -11.73
N ALA A 338 -19.29 2.23 -12.81
CA ALA A 338 -17.83 2.16 -12.75
C ALA A 338 -17.18 3.39 -12.04
N PRO A 339 -16.39 3.22 -10.96
CA PRO A 339 -15.55 4.27 -10.38
C PRO A 339 -16.23 5.59 -9.95
N LYS A 340 -15.78 6.79 -10.33
CA LYS A 340 -14.87 7.24 -11.42
C LYS A 340 -13.40 6.78 -11.33
N GLU A 341 -12.59 7.09 -12.36
CA GLU A 341 -11.12 6.86 -12.40
C GLU A 341 -10.44 8.21 -12.20
N PRO A 342 -9.27 8.25 -11.54
CA PRO A 342 -8.37 9.38 -11.68
C PRO A 342 -7.81 9.37 -13.12
N GLU A 343 -7.91 10.48 -13.84
CA GLU A 343 -7.37 10.56 -15.19
C GLU A 343 -5.83 10.51 -15.18
N SER A 344 -5.27 9.56 -15.92
CA SER A 344 -3.84 9.48 -16.18
C SER A 344 -3.52 10.29 -17.44
N ARG A 345 -3.20 11.58 -17.31
CA ARG A 345 -2.45 12.31 -18.34
C ARG A 345 -0.96 12.34 -18.02
N ALA A 346 -0.16 12.06 -19.05
CA ALA A 346 1.25 12.45 -19.05
C ALA A 346 1.35 13.97 -18.98
N ALA A 347 2.33 14.46 -18.22
CA ALA A 347 2.72 15.85 -17.96
C ALA A 347 2.07 16.97 -18.80
N GLU A 348 0.81 17.28 -18.51
CA GLU A 348 0.21 18.61 -18.66
C GLU A 348 -0.12 19.10 -17.25
N GLN A 349 0.17 20.37 -16.95
CA GLN A 349 -0.12 20.93 -15.62
C GLN A 349 -1.63 20.85 -15.36
N PRO A 350 -2.06 20.35 -14.19
CA PRO A 350 -3.49 20.19 -13.91
C PRO A 350 -4.17 21.57 -13.90
N SER A 351 -5.23 21.69 -14.69
CA SER A 351 -6.14 22.83 -14.58
C SER A 351 -6.80 22.79 -13.20
N PRO A 352 -6.90 23.91 -12.46
CA PRO A 352 -7.56 23.95 -11.14
C PRO A 352 -9.08 23.65 -11.18
N ALA A 353 -9.64 23.35 -12.36
CA ALA A 353 -11.03 22.99 -12.53
C ALA A 353 -11.41 21.61 -11.92
N ASP A 354 -10.54 20.60 -12.03
CA ASP A 354 -10.93 19.18 -11.96
C ASP A 354 -10.67 18.47 -10.61
N ASP A 355 -10.33 19.22 -9.56
CA ASP A 355 -10.14 18.66 -8.22
C ASP A 355 -11.48 18.12 -7.64
N PRO A 356 -11.58 16.82 -7.27
CA PRO A 356 -12.82 16.20 -6.82
C PRO A 356 -13.23 16.61 -5.39
N ALA A 357 -12.29 16.95 -4.52
CA ALA A 357 -12.61 17.53 -3.21
C ALA A 357 -13.16 18.94 -3.38
N ALA A 358 -12.53 19.73 -4.25
CA ALA A 358 -13.01 21.06 -4.65
C ALA A 358 -14.39 21.01 -5.32
N ALA A 359 -14.69 19.97 -6.10
CA ALA A 359 -16.00 19.77 -6.72
C ALA A 359 -17.07 19.45 -5.67
N VAL A 360 -16.82 18.54 -4.72
CA VAL A 360 -17.74 18.24 -3.61
C VAL A 360 -18.01 19.50 -2.76
N ILE A 361 -16.97 20.29 -2.47
CA ILE A 361 -17.11 21.56 -1.73
C ILE A 361 -17.93 22.58 -2.54
N ARG A 362 -17.66 22.76 -3.85
CA ARG A 362 -18.44 23.64 -4.73
C ARG A 362 -19.92 23.22 -4.78
N THR A 363 -20.20 21.95 -5.07
CA THR A 363 -21.57 21.41 -5.10
C THR A 363 -22.29 21.63 -3.77
N ALA A 364 -21.60 21.45 -2.63
CA ALA A 364 -22.19 21.75 -1.34
C ALA A 364 -22.43 23.25 -1.15
N LEU A 365 -21.49 24.13 -1.50
CA LEU A 365 -21.66 25.60 -1.41
C LEU A 365 -22.85 26.11 -2.23
N ASP A 366 -23.07 25.55 -3.42
CA ASP A 366 -24.03 26.06 -4.39
C ASP A 366 -25.49 25.60 -4.14
N VAL A 367 -25.77 24.78 -3.11
CA VAL A 367 -27.16 24.45 -2.69
C VAL A 367 -27.81 25.65 -1.98
N PRO A 368 -28.97 26.14 -2.44
CA PRO A 368 -29.65 27.29 -1.82
C PRO A 368 -30.43 26.90 -0.55
N LEU A 369 -30.64 27.87 0.35
CA LEU A 369 -31.20 27.64 1.70
C LEU A 369 -32.70 27.33 1.74
N ASP A 370 -33.45 27.76 0.74
CA ASP A 370 -34.88 27.45 0.59
C ASP A 370 -35.15 25.95 0.36
N GLN A 371 -34.12 25.17 0.04
CA GLN A 371 -34.20 23.74 -0.24
C GLN A 371 -33.77 22.82 0.93
N GLN A 372 -33.28 23.36 2.06
CA GLN A 372 -32.77 22.56 3.19
C GLN A 372 -33.07 23.17 4.57
N ASP A 373 -33.32 22.34 5.59
CA ASP A 373 -33.32 22.75 7.01
C ASP A 373 -31.94 23.33 7.39
N LEU A 374 -31.91 24.47 8.07
CA LEU A 374 -30.68 25.20 8.43
C LEU A 374 -29.68 24.36 9.23
N ASP A 375 -30.17 23.49 10.12
CA ASP A 375 -29.35 22.63 10.98
C ASP A 375 -28.65 21.55 10.15
N ALA A 376 -29.39 20.94 9.21
CA ALA A 376 -28.86 20.00 8.22
C ALA A 376 -27.88 20.68 7.24
N ARG A 377 -28.20 21.90 6.81
CA ARG A 377 -27.36 22.73 5.91
C ARG A 377 -26.01 23.03 6.56
N LEU A 378 -26.01 23.47 7.82
CA LEU A 378 -24.79 23.72 8.58
C LEU A 378 -23.98 22.43 8.79
N LEU A 379 -24.62 21.30 9.09
CA LEU A 379 -23.93 20.03 9.27
C LEU A 379 -23.23 19.60 7.98
N ALA A 380 -23.88 19.74 6.82
CA ALA A 380 -23.30 19.44 5.52
C ALA A 380 -22.11 20.36 5.18
N LEU A 381 -22.23 21.67 5.42
CA LEU A 381 -21.14 22.63 5.17
C LEU A 381 -19.90 22.35 6.04
N HIS A 382 -20.09 21.99 7.31
CA HIS A 382 -18.98 21.58 8.17
C HIS A 382 -18.36 20.23 7.77
N ALA A 383 -19.18 19.27 7.29
CA ALA A 383 -18.68 17.98 6.80
C ALA A 383 -17.81 18.12 5.54
N VAL A 384 -18.15 19.02 4.61
CA VAL A 384 -17.29 19.30 3.45
C VAL A 384 -16.10 20.18 3.79
N ALA A 385 -16.19 21.06 4.80
CA ALA A 385 -15.04 21.85 5.26
C ALA A 385 -13.90 20.97 5.80
N ALA A 386 -14.21 19.82 6.40
CA ALA A 386 -13.22 18.82 6.80
C ALA A 386 -12.43 18.22 5.61
N ARG A 387 -12.91 18.39 4.38
CA ARG A 387 -12.25 17.96 3.13
C ARG A 387 -11.44 19.05 2.44
N LEU A 388 -11.36 20.25 3.00
CA LEU A 388 -10.47 21.29 2.47
C LEU A 388 -9.00 20.84 2.37
N PRO A 389 -8.42 20.09 3.32
CA PRO A 389 -7.05 19.56 3.17
C PRO A 389 -6.89 18.55 2.02
N ASP A 390 -7.97 17.93 1.55
CA ASP A 390 -7.96 16.99 0.41
C ASP A 390 -7.83 17.72 -0.95
N VAL A 391 -8.07 19.04 -0.98
CA VAL A 391 -7.94 19.86 -2.21
C VAL A 391 -6.45 20.06 -2.51
N VAL A 392 -5.99 19.62 -3.68
CA VAL A 392 -4.57 19.58 -4.04
C VAL A 392 -4.02 20.96 -4.41
N ASP A 393 -4.78 21.76 -5.17
CA ASP A 393 -4.36 23.10 -5.57
C ASP A 393 -4.55 24.11 -4.42
N ASP A 394 -3.45 24.73 -3.97
CA ASP A 394 -3.43 25.72 -2.89
C ASP A 394 -4.31 26.95 -3.19
N SER A 395 -4.39 27.38 -4.47
CA SER A 395 -5.17 28.57 -4.84
C SER A 395 -6.68 28.31 -4.73
N THR A 396 -7.12 27.15 -5.23
CA THR A 396 -8.49 26.65 -5.15
C THR A 396 -8.85 26.31 -3.71
N ARG A 397 -7.94 25.68 -2.94
CA ARG A 397 -8.14 25.42 -1.51
C ARG A 397 -8.38 26.72 -0.76
N THR A 398 -7.59 27.76 -1.04
CA THR A 398 -7.72 29.07 -0.39
C THR A 398 -9.03 29.75 -0.76
N ALA A 399 -9.40 29.77 -2.06
CA ALA A 399 -10.65 30.36 -2.53
C ALA A 399 -11.90 29.63 -1.97
N LEU A 400 -11.87 28.30 -1.89
CA LEU A 400 -12.95 27.52 -1.32
C LEU A 400 -13.01 27.61 0.20
N ALA A 401 -11.86 27.71 0.89
CA ALA A 401 -11.82 27.99 2.32
C ALA A 401 -12.44 29.36 2.63
N ALA A 402 -12.18 30.38 1.80
CA ALA A 402 -12.81 31.69 1.93
C ALA A 402 -14.34 31.62 1.72
N ARG A 403 -14.82 31.00 0.63
CA ARG A 403 -16.27 30.83 0.38
C ARG A 403 -16.98 29.98 1.44
N LEU A 404 -16.35 28.92 1.94
CA LEU A 404 -16.87 28.12 3.06
C LEU A 404 -16.92 28.93 4.36
N ARG A 405 -15.87 29.70 4.67
CA ARG A 405 -15.85 30.57 5.84
C ARG A 405 -16.96 31.63 5.76
N GLU A 406 -17.08 32.34 4.63
CA GLU A 406 -18.16 33.31 4.39
C GLU A 406 -19.55 32.66 4.54
N SER A 407 -19.75 31.47 3.97
CA SER A 407 -21.02 30.75 4.05
C SER A 407 -21.34 30.28 5.47
N LEU A 408 -20.35 29.83 6.23
CA LEU A 408 -20.53 29.44 7.63
C LEU A 408 -20.75 30.67 8.53
N ASP A 409 -19.98 31.74 8.37
CA ASP A 409 -20.10 32.99 9.13
C ASP A 409 -21.46 33.68 8.90
N LYS A 410 -22.04 33.52 7.71
CA LYS A 410 -23.35 34.07 7.34
C LYS A 410 -24.53 33.23 7.87
N LEU A 411 -24.37 31.92 8.01
CA LEU A 411 -25.47 30.98 8.29
C LEU A 411 -25.46 30.43 9.72
N ASP A 412 -24.30 30.34 10.36
CA ASP A 412 -24.18 29.88 11.73
C ASP A 412 -24.28 31.08 12.71
N PRO A 413 -25.36 31.19 13.50
CA PRO A 413 -25.52 32.28 14.46
C PRO A 413 -24.51 32.24 15.62
N LEU A 414 -23.67 31.20 15.69
CA LEU A 414 -22.59 31.00 16.66
C LEU A 414 -21.21 30.86 15.99
N ALA A 415 -21.07 31.18 14.69
CA ALA A 415 -19.84 31.03 13.90
C ALA A 415 -18.57 31.52 14.63
N ARG A 416 -18.62 32.73 15.20
CA ARG A 416 -17.52 33.30 15.99
C ARG A 416 -17.11 32.40 17.17
N MET A 417 -18.08 31.93 17.95
CA MET A 417 -17.81 31.10 19.13
C MET A 417 -17.30 29.71 18.73
N ALA A 418 -17.78 29.17 17.59
CA ALA A 418 -17.25 27.95 16.99
C ALA A 418 -15.81 28.13 16.45
N GLY A 419 -15.47 29.31 15.94
CA GLY A 419 -14.11 29.69 15.55
C GLY A 419 -13.17 29.86 16.75
N ASP A 420 -13.61 30.59 17.78
CA ASP A 420 -12.86 30.81 19.01
C ASP A 420 -12.54 29.46 19.71
N ALA A 421 -13.52 28.55 19.82
CA ALA A 421 -13.31 27.21 20.37
C ALA A 421 -12.35 26.34 19.52
N ARG A 422 -12.40 26.46 18.18
CA ARG A 422 -11.49 25.74 17.26
C ARG A 422 -10.05 26.23 17.41
N ARG A 423 -9.84 27.55 17.43
CA ARG A 423 -8.52 28.16 17.64
C ARG A 423 -7.93 27.77 18.99
N ALA A 424 -8.72 27.88 20.06
CA ALA A 424 -8.29 27.50 21.41
C ALA A 424 -7.91 26.00 21.49
N ARG A 425 -8.61 25.10 20.78
CA ARG A 425 -8.20 23.69 20.66
C ARG A 425 -6.88 23.53 19.90
N ALA A 426 -6.71 24.21 18.77
CA ALA A 426 -5.48 24.12 17.96
C ALA A 426 -4.25 24.66 18.70
N GLU A 427 -4.40 25.77 19.43
CA GLU A 427 -3.35 26.36 20.27
C GLU A 427 -2.90 25.41 21.40
N ARG A 428 -3.86 24.78 22.10
CA ARG A 428 -3.58 23.78 23.14
C ARG A 428 -2.87 22.55 22.59
N LEU A 429 -3.25 22.07 21.40
CA LEU A 429 -2.55 20.96 20.73
C LEU A 429 -1.12 21.37 20.31
N ALA A 430 -0.92 22.57 19.78
CA ALA A 430 0.41 23.08 19.45
C ALA A 430 1.29 23.30 20.69
N GLU A 431 0.71 23.68 21.84
CA GLU A 431 1.40 23.71 23.12
C GLU A 431 1.83 22.31 23.58
N LEU A 432 0.91 21.35 23.55
CA LEU A 432 1.21 19.94 23.89
C LEU A 432 2.32 19.37 22.99
N ALA A 433 2.31 19.68 21.69
CA ALA A 433 3.37 19.29 20.78
C ALA A 433 4.74 19.87 21.18
N ARG A 434 4.81 21.17 21.55
CA ARG A 434 6.05 21.78 22.07
C ARG A 434 6.56 21.08 23.34
N ALA A 435 5.66 20.66 24.22
CA ALA A 435 6.01 19.88 25.39
C ALA A 435 6.59 18.50 25.00
N TYR A 436 6.01 17.79 24.02
CA TYR A 436 6.58 16.52 23.51
C TYR A 436 7.96 16.71 22.86
N VAL A 437 8.21 17.80 22.13
CA VAL A 437 9.56 18.12 21.62
C VAL A 437 10.56 18.32 22.77
N THR A 438 10.15 19.02 23.83
CA THR A 438 10.96 19.25 25.03
C THR A 438 11.24 17.96 25.81
N ALA A 439 10.33 16.98 25.73
CA ALA A 439 10.47 15.65 26.32
C ALA A 439 11.23 14.64 25.45
N GLU A 440 11.88 15.09 24.36
CA GLU A 440 12.60 14.24 23.38
C GLU A 440 11.70 13.23 22.64
N LEU A 441 10.43 13.58 22.40
CA LEU A 441 9.43 12.75 21.71
C LEU A 441 8.98 13.40 20.36
N PRO A 442 9.89 13.57 19.38
CA PRO A 442 9.62 14.35 18.17
C PRO A 442 8.60 13.71 17.21
N ARG A 443 8.48 12.37 17.13
CA ARG A 443 7.46 11.71 16.29
C ARG A 443 6.08 11.87 16.90
N THR A 444 5.97 11.73 18.23
CA THR A 444 4.74 12.02 18.98
C THR A 444 4.32 13.48 18.79
N ALA A 445 5.26 14.43 18.85
CA ALA A 445 4.99 15.84 18.58
C ALA A 445 4.43 16.09 17.16
N LEU A 446 4.95 15.40 16.13
CA LEU A 446 4.41 15.49 14.76
C LEU A 446 2.96 14.98 14.66
N ILE A 447 2.60 13.91 15.35
CA ILE A 447 1.22 13.39 15.37
C ILE A 447 0.26 14.43 15.98
N VAL A 448 0.64 15.04 17.10
CA VAL A 448 -0.17 16.08 17.78
C VAL A 448 -0.27 17.36 16.94
N LEU A 449 0.79 17.77 16.23
CA LEU A 449 0.72 18.86 15.25
C LEU A 449 -0.17 18.53 14.05
N GLY A 450 -0.20 17.26 13.63
CA GLY A 450 -1.15 16.75 12.64
C GLY A 450 -2.59 16.93 13.08
N GLU A 451 -2.91 16.72 14.36
CA GLU A 451 -4.23 17.03 14.92
C GLU A 451 -4.48 18.55 14.97
N ALA A 452 -3.52 19.36 15.44
CA ALA A 452 -3.65 20.82 15.50
C ALA A 452 -3.95 21.44 14.12
N SER A 453 -3.23 21.01 13.08
CA SER A 453 -3.36 21.51 11.71
C SER A 453 -4.70 21.17 11.05
N ARG A 454 -5.43 20.14 11.53
CA ARG A 454 -6.80 19.82 11.08
C ARG A 454 -7.82 20.85 11.58
N HIS A 455 -7.51 21.57 12.66
CA HIS A 455 -8.38 22.58 13.26
C HIS A 455 -8.02 23.99 12.78
N GLU A 456 -6.74 24.37 12.85
CA GLU A 456 -6.22 25.62 12.29
C GLU A 456 -4.91 25.34 11.54
N PRO A 457 -4.85 25.43 10.19
CA PRO A 457 -3.69 25.02 9.40
C PRO A 457 -2.38 25.74 9.73
N GLU A 458 -2.46 26.98 10.24
CA GLU A 458 -1.31 27.79 10.63
C GLU A 458 -0.77 27.39 12.02
N ALA A 459 -1.56 26.68 12.84
CA ALA A 459 -1.19 26.34 14.21
C ALA A 459 -0.02 25.33 14.23
N GLY A 460 1.16 25.85 14.55
CA GLY A 460 2.39 25.04 14.67
C GLY A 460 3.05 24.67 13.34
N ALA A 461 2.70 25.32 12.23
CA ALA A 461 3.28 25.05 10.92
C ALA A 461 4.82 25.14 10.90
N ALA A 462 5.40 26.15 11.56
CA ALA A 462 6.85 26.30 11.70
C ALA A 462 7.51 25.13 12.47
N LEU A 463 6.91 24.72 13.59
CA LEU A 463 7.40 23.60 14.40
C LEU A 463 7.29 22.26 13.65
N ARG A 464 6.24 22.09 12.84
CA ARG A 464 6.08 20.91 11.98
C ARG A 464 7.18 20.84 10.92
N ALA A 465 7.55 21.96 10.31
CA ALA A 465 8.66 22.02 9.35
C ALA A 465 10.02 21.70 10.01
N GLU A 466 10.29 22.26 11.19
CA GLU A 466 11.49 21.97 11.99
C GLU A 466 11.61 20.47 12.33
N LEU A 467 10.52 19.85 12.79
CA LEU A 467 10.50 18.44 13.15
C LEU A 467 10.62 17.50 11.95
N LEU A 468 9.99 17.82 10.82
CA LEU A 468 10.15 17.05 9.58
C LEU A 468 11.60 17.11 9.06
N ALA A 469 12.26 18.26 9.17
CA ALA A 469 13.68 18.39 8.83
C ALA A 469 14.59 17.58 9.78
N ARG A 470 14.29 17.55 11.08
CA ARG A 470 15.04 16.74 12.08
C ARG A 470 14.84 15.23 11.94
N LEU A 471 13.69 14.78 11.44
CA LEU A 471 13.32 13.37 11.33
C LEU A 471 13.53 12.78 9.93
N ALA A 472 14.02 13.57 8.96
CA ALA A 472 14.37 13.07 7.65
C ALA A 472 15.55 12.08 7.73
N PRO A 473 15.52 10.94 7.02
CA PRO A 473 16.67 10.06 6.92
C PRO A 473 17.83 10.78 6.22
N PRO A 474 19.10 10.44 6.53
CA PRO A 474 20.25 11.01 5.83
C PRO A 474 20.17 10.72 4.32
N PRO A 475 20.61 11.65 3.46
CA PRO A 475 20.53 11.47 2.01
C PRO A 475 21.36 10.26 1.56
N PRO A 476 20.89 9.50 0.54
CA PRO A 476 21.60 8.33 0.05
C PRO A 476 22.97 8.71 -0.53
N ILE A 477 24.00 7.93 -0.19
CA ILE A 477 25.35 8.15 -0.70
C ILE A 477 25.42 7.61 -2.15
N PRO A 478 25.76 8.46 -3.14
CA PRO A 478 25.87 8.03 -4.53
C PRO A 478 27.12 7.16 -4.73
N VAL A 479 27.03 6.18 -5.64
CA VAL A 479 28.18 5.33 -6.01
C VAL A 479 29.18 6.14 -6.86
N PRO A 480 30.50 6.09 -6.57
CA PRO A 480 31.53 6.74 -7.39
C PRO A 480 31.50 6.29 -8.86
N LEU A 481 31.73 7.21 -9.80
CA LEU A 481 31.58 6.95 -11.23
C LEU A 481 32.42 5.78 -11.76
N ALA A 482 33.64 5.58 -11.24
CA ALA A 482 34.50 4.45 -11.61
C ALA A 482 33.87 3.10 -11.22
N GLU A 483 33.22 3.02 -10.06
CA GLU A 483 32.53 1.81 -9.59
C GLU A 483 31.19 1.63 -10.31
N LEU A 484 30.54 2.74 -10.68
CA LEU A 484 29.35 2.73 -11.53
C LEU A 484 29.65 2.10 -12.90
N CYS A 485 30.84 2.32 -13.47
CA CYS A 485 31.28 1.67 -14.71
C CYS A 485 31.37 0.15 -14.55
N ASP A 486 32.04 -0.37 -13.51
CA ASP A 486 32.10 -1.82 -13.22
C ASP A 486 30.69 -2.44 -13.19
N PHE A 487 29.73 -1.77 -12.53
CA PHE A 487 28.35 -2.25 -12.50
C PHE A 487 27.65 -2.15 -13.86
N LEU A 488 27.79 -1.03 -14.59
CA LEU A 488 27.12 -0.85 -15.88
C LEU A 488 27.61 -1.87 -16.93
N THR A 489 28.90 -2.23 -16.95
CA THR A 489 29.45 -3.27 -17.84
C THR A 489 28.78 -4.64 -17.63
N VAL A 490 28.35 -4.97 -16.41
CA VAL A 490 27.59 -6.21 -16.10
C VAL A 490 26.15 -6.16 -16.62
N PHE A 491 25.55 -4.96 -16.73
CA PHE A 491 24.14 -4.77 -17.06
C PHE A 491 23.88 -4.39 -18.52
N GLU A 492 24.82 -3.78 -19.24
CA GLU A 492 24.67 -3.45 -20.68
C GLU A 492 24.59 -4.69 -21.59
N GLY A 493 24.99 -5.88 -21.09
CA GLY A 493 24.92 -7.14 -21.84
C GLY A 493 23.52 -7.76 -21.99
N GLY A 494 22.49 -7.24 -21.32
CA GLY A 494 21.09 -7.65 -21.49
C GLY A 494 20.70 -9.04 -20.93
N GLU A 495 21.65 -9.94 -20.69
CA GLU A 495 21.37 -11.21 -20.02
C GLU A 495 21.29 -11.06 -18.50
N VAL A 496 20.06 -11.18 -17.99
CA VAL A 496 19.73 -11.28 -16.55
C VAL A 496 20.62 -12.32 -15.87
N LEU A 497 21.60 -11.92 -15.04
CA LEU A 497 22.32 -12.72 -14.00
C LEU A 497 22.84 -14.15 -14.36
N TYR A 498 22.73 -14.62 -15.60
CA TYR A 498 22.74 -16.05 -15.93
C TYR A 498 23.75 -16.40 -17.02
N GLY A 499 25.03 -16.36 -16.66
CA GLY A 499 26.11 -16.89 -17.50
C GLY A 499 27.23 -17.49 -16.65
N ASN A 500 27.53 -18.78 -16.84
CA ASN A 500 28.75 -19.39 -16.29
C ASN A 500 29.99 -19.09 -17.15
N ALA A 501 29.88 -18.23 -18.17
CA ALA A 501 30.90 -18.01 -19.18
C ALA A 501 32.20 -17.51 -18.53
N GLY A 502 33.27 -18.32 -18.64
CA GLY A 502 34.61 -17.99 -18.13
C GLY A 502 34.87 -18.30 -16.66
N TRP A 503 33.87 -18.59 -15.83
CA TRP A 503 34.09 -18.96 -14.42
C TRP A 503 34.59 -20.40 -14.31
N THR A 504 35.68 -20.61 -13.57
CA THR A 504 36.22 -21.95 -13.27
C THR A 504 35.74 -22.39 -11.89
N LEU A 505 35.01 -23.50 -11.81
CA LEU A 505 34.50 -24.07 -10.57
C LEU A 505 35.24 -25.36 -10.20
N ARG A 506 35.57 -25.51 -8.92
CA ARG A 506 36.11 -26.73 -8.28
C ARG A 506 35.37 -26.92 -6.95
N GLU A 507 35.45 -28.12 -6.35
CA GLU A 507 34.60 -28.56 -5.22
C GLU A 507 34.42 -27.55 -4.07
N SER A 508 35.47 -26.78 -3.73
CA SER A 508 35.45 -25.77 -2.65
C SER A 508 35.94 -24.38 -3.10
N MET A 509 36.08 -24.15 -4.41
CA MET A 509 36.72 -22.96 -4.97
C MET A 509 36.09 -22.53 -6.29
N ALA A 510 35.82 -21.22 -6.43
CA ALA A 510 35.43 -20.60 -7.69
C ALA A 510 36.46 -19.54 -8.08
N THR A 511 36.79 -19.44 -9.37
CA THR A 511 37.74 -18.46 -9.90
C THR A 511 37.07 -17.69 -11.03
N ALA A 512 37.03 -16.36 -10.91
CA ALA A 512 36.51 -15.48 -11.94
C ALA A 512 37.40 -15.52 -13.19
N PRO A 513 36.86 -15.27 -14.40
CA PRO A 513 37.67 -15.06 -15.59
C PRO A 513 38.62 -13.86 -15.40
N ALA A 514 39.82 -13.94 -15.95
CA ALA A 514 40.76 -12.82 -15.97
C ALA A 514 40.56 -12.00 -17.25
N GLY A 515 40.35 -10.68 -17.11
CA GLY A 515 40.24 -9.76 -18.24
C GLY A 515 40.40 -8.29 -17.79
N PRO A 516 40.86 -7.39 -18.68
CA PRO A 516 40.83 -5.96 -18.42
C PRO A 516 39.37 -5.46 -18.41
N ASP A 517 39.07 -4.53 -17.50
CA ASP A 517 37.77 -3.83 -17.39
C ASP A 517 36.53 -4.75 -17.26
N SER A 518 36.70 -6.01 -16.85
CA SER A 518 35.61 -6.98 -16.71
C SER A 518 35.15 -7.16 -15.26
N ALA A 519 33.93 -6.73 -14.97
CA ALA A 519 33.18 -7.26 -13.84
C ALA A 519 32.33 -8.46 -14.28
N SER A 520 32.17 -9.46 -13.40
CA SER A 520 31.41 -10.67 -13.70
C SER A 520 30.65 -11.19 -12.48
N VAL A 521 29.51 -11.83 -12.74
CA VAL A 521 28.64 -12.42 -11.72
C VAL A 521 28.34 -13.87 -12.05
N PHE A 522 28.52 -14.75 -11.07
CA PHE A 522 28.06 -16.14 -11.11
C PHE A 522 26.86 -16.27 -10.16
N ALA A 523 25.63 -16.32 -10.68
CA ALA A 523 24.43 -16.51 -9.86
C ALA A 523 23.85 -17.92 -9.97
N GLY A 524 23.38 -18.46 -8.85
CA GLY A 524 22.65 -19.73 -8.83
C GLY A 524 21.30 -19.60 -9.54
N LYS A 525 20.94 -20.60 -10.37
CA LYS A 525 19.66 -20.64 -11.09
C LYS A 525 18.43 -20.76 -10.18
N HIS A 526 18.61 -21.14 -8.92
CA HIS A 526 17.53 -21.41 -7.97
C HIS A 526 17.68 -20.56 -6.70
N ARG A 527 16.55 -20.18 -6.10
CA ARG A 527 16.52 -19.64 -4.73
C ARG A 527 16.97 -20.73 -3.76
N GLN A 528 17.80 -20.38 -2.79
CA GLN A 528 18.23 -21.33 -1.76
C GLN A 528 17.13 -21.46 -0.68
N PRO A 529 17.03 -22.61 0.02
CA PRO A 529 16.20 -22.73 1.22
C PRO A 529 16.68 -21.76 2.31
N ALA A 530 15.94 -21.66 3.42
CA ALA A 530 16.11 -20.63 4.45
C ALA A 530 17.54 -20.60 5.06
N ALA A 531 18.44 -19.78 4.52
CA ALA A 531 19.78 -19.57 5.05
C ALA A 531 19.78 -18.73 6.35
N ALA A 532 20.50 -19.18 7.38
CA ALA A 532 20.88 -18.38 8.54
C ALA A 532 22.03 -17.43 8.20
N SER A 533 23.04 -17.94 7.49
CA SER A 533 24.13 -17.13 6.94
C SER A 533 24.67 -17.67 5.61
N VAL A 534 25.33 -16.79 4.87
CA VAL A 534 26.07 -17.10 3.64
C VAL A 534 27.46 -16.53 3.80
N ARG A 535 28.47 -17.38 3.72
CA ARG A 535 29.88 -17.00 3.88
C ARG A 535 30.71 -17.41 2.67
N VAL A 536 31.64 -16.55 2.28
CA VAL A 536 32.69 -16.83 1.30
C VAL A 536 34.01 -16.23 1.79
N ASP A 537 35.13 -16.93 1.60
CA ASP A 537 36.46 -16.36 1.83
C ASP A 537 37.02 -15.87 0.48
N VAL A 538 37.24 -14.56 0.33
CA VAL A 538 37.70 -13.94 -0.93
C VAL A 538 39.21 -13.72 -0.87
N VAL A 539 39.95 -14.30 -1.81
CA VAL A 539 41.39 -14.07 -1.99
C VAL A 539 41.58 -12.74 -2.73
N LEU A 540 42.31 -11.81 -2.12
CA LEU A 540 42.55 -10.46 -2.64
C LEU A 540 44.06 -10.28 -2.88
N PRO A 541 44.55 -10.39 -4.13
CA PRO A 541 45.98 -10.34 -4.47
C PRO A 541 46.65 -9.02 -4.07
N ALA A 542 47.97 -9.04 -3.92
CA ALA A 542 48.73 -7.88 -3.47
C ALA A 542 48.84 -6.82 -4.58
N GLY A 543 48.74 -5.54 -4.20
CA GLY A 543 48.95 -4.40 -5.10
C GLY A 543 47.87 -4.16 -6.17
N ALA A 544 46.80 -4.97 -6.23
CA ALA A 544 45.71 -4.82 -7.18
C ALA A 544 44.45 -4.20 -6.56
N ASP A 545 43.66 -3.49 -7.37
CA ASP A 545 42.31 -2.97 -7.02
C ASP A 545 41.24 -4.09 -7.10
N ALA A 546 41.66 -5.33 -6.86
CA ALA A 546 40.83 -6.52 -6.96
C ALA A 546 39.70 -6.48 -5.91
N ARG A 547 38.48 -6.76 -6.37
CA ARG A 547 37.25 -6.71 -5.57
C ARG A 547 36.42 -7.95 -5.85
N GLY A 548 35.83 -8.51 -4.81
CA GLY A 548 34.93 -9.64 -4.94
C GLY A 548 33.88 -9.66 -3.84
N GLY A 549 32.87 -10.50 -3.97
CA GLY A 549 31.91 -10.72 -2.89
C GLY A 549 30.64 -11.43 -3.33
N ILE A 550 29.52 -11.06 -2.72
CA ILE A 550 28.24 -11.76 -2.89
C ILE A 550 27.20 -10.81 -3.50
N ALA A 551 26.60 -11.23 -4.60
CA ALA A 551 25.42 -10.61 -5.20
C ALA A 551 24.15 -11.32 -4.68
N PHE A 552 23.11 -10.55 -4.34
CA PHE A 552 21.86 -11.10 -3.79
C PHE A 552 20.65 -10.20 -4.06
N ASP A 553 19.48 -10.80 -4.27
CA ASP A 553 18.21 -10.06 -4.32
C ASP A 553 17.90 -9.45 -2.93
N VAL A 554 17.26 -8.27 -2.88
CA VAL A 554 16.83 -7.61 -1.61
C VAL A 554 15.33 -7.76 -1.39
N ARG A 555 14.54 -7.53 -2.45
CA ARG A 555 13.07 -7.65 -2.43
C ARG A 555 12.49 -8.36 -3.65
N SER A 556 13.14 -8.24 -4.81
CA SER A 556 12.70 -8.81 -6.07
C SER A 556 13.89 -8.94 -7.04
N SER A 557 13.64 -9.51 -8.22
CA SER A 557 14.60 -9.57 -9.33
C SER A 557 15.07 -8.22 -9.88
N HIS A 558 14.48 -7.11 -9.42
CA HIS A 558 14.79 -5.74 -9.83
C HIS A 558 15.24 -4.86 -8.65
N ASP A 559 15.54 -5.47 -7.52
CA ASP A 559 16.05 -4.83 -6.31
C ASP A 559 17.23 -5.67 -5.83
N LEU A 560 18.42 -5.36 -6.35
CA LEU A 560 19.62 -6.20 -6.24
C LEU A 560 20.68 -5.49 -5.39
N ALA A 561 21.41 -6.25 -4.57
CA ALA A 561 22.52 -5.73 -3.79
C ALA A 561 23.80 -6.56 -3.95
N PHE A 562 24.93 -5.89 -3.72
CA PHE A 562 26.27 -6.44 -3.83
C PHE A 562 27.01 -6.12 -2.54
N ALA A 563 27.32 -7.15 -1.76
CA ALA A 563 28.29 -7.05 -0.69
C ALA A 563 29.67 -7.27 -1.28
N ILE A 564 30.48 -6.22 -1.36
CA ILE A 564 31.80 -6.23 -1.97
C ILE A 564 32.85 -6.08 -0.88
N VAL A 565 33.80 -7.02 -0.84
CA VAL A 565 35.04 -6.92 -0.07
C VAL A 565 36.20 -6.59 -1.01
N GLY A 566 37.09 -5.73 -0.55
CA GLY A 566 38.28 -5.30 -1.28
C GLY A 566 39.37 -4.81 -0.34
N ARG A 567 40.48 -4.34 -0.89
CA ARG A 567 41.63 -3.85 -0.13
C ARG A 567 41.75 -2.32 -0.24
N ARG A 568 41.85 -1.62 0.89
CA ARG A 568 42.17 -0.19 0.94
C ARG A 568 43.13 0.09 2.09
N GLU A 569 44.19 0.86 1.85
CA GLU A 569 45.17 1.25 2.88
C GLU A 569 45.75 0.05 3.66
N GLY A 570 45.97 -1.07 2.98
CA GLY A 570 46.46 -2.32 3.59
C GLY A 570 45.43 -3.08 4.46
N ARG A 571 44.19 -2.59 4.58
CA ARG A 571 43.09 -3.20 5.32
C ARG A 571 42.05 -3.80 4.38
N ALA A 572 41.28 -4.78 4.86
CA ALA A 572 40.05 -5.18 4.20
C ALA A 572 39.00 -4.06 4.37
N PHE A 573 38.19 -3.79 3.35
CA PHE A 573 36.96 -3.01 3.48
C PHE A 573 35.79 -3.86 3.00
N VAL A 574 34.61 -3.66 3.59
CA VAL A 574 33.36 -4.14 3.00
C VAL A 574 32.43 -2.96 2.74
N ARG A 575 31.85 -2.93 1.54
CA ARG A 575 30.86 -1.94 1.11
C ARG A 575 29.67 -2.68 0.51
N VAL A 576 28.47 -2.18 0.78
CA VAL A 576 27.24 -2.75 0.21
C VAL A 576 26.57 -1.76 -0.72
N HIS A 577 26.47 -2.15 -1.98
CA HIS A 577 25.79 -1.40 -3.03
C HIS A 577 24.39 -1.96 -3.23
N ARG A 578 23.42 -1.11 -3.57
CA ARG A 578 22.07 -1.51 -3.96
C ARG A 578 21.65 -0.80 -5.24
N TYR A 579 21.15 -1.58 -6.19
CA TYR A 579 20.46 -1.11 -7.38
C TYR A 579 18.95 -1.21 -7.16
N TYR A 580 18.26 -0.07 -7.14
CA TYR A 580 16.82 0.00 -6.99
C TYR A 580 16.27 1.22 -7.76
N GLY A 581 15.16 1.03 -8.49
CA GLY A 581 14.51 2.12 -9.22
C GLY A 581 15.42 2.85 -10.22
N GLY A 582 16.29 2.12 -10.92
CA GLY A 582 17.25 2.68 -11.89
C GLY A 582 18.50 3.32 -11.28
N ASN A 583 18.64 3.36 -9.95
CA ASN A 583 19.70 4.08 -9.26
C ASN A 583 20.59 3.16 -8.43
N TRP A 584 21.89 3.45 -8.42
CA TRP A 584 22.90 2.80 -7.58
C TRP A 584 23.18 3.63 -6.33
N THR A 585 23.12 2.99 -5.17
CA THR A 585 23.32 3.63 -3.85
C THR A 585 24.27 2.79 -2.99
N ILE A 586 25.03 3.44 -2.11
CA ILE A 586 25.79 2.76 -1.05
C ILE A 586 24.91 2.69 0.20
N LEU A 587 24.62 1.47 0.67
CA LEU A 587 23.86 1.23 1.90
C LEU A 587 24.71 1.35 3.17
N GLY A 588 26.00 1.06 3.07
CA GLY A 588 26.94 1.08 4.18
C GLY A 588 28.34 0.65 3.76
N GLU A 589 29.33 1.07 4.55
CA GLU A 589 30.75 0.77 4.35
C GLU A 589 31.44 0.67 5.71
N VAL A 590 32.40 -0.26 5.87
CA VAL A 590 33.28 -0.32 7.03
C VAL A 590 34.68 -0.80 6.65
N LEU A 591 35.70 -0.29 7.35
CA LEU A 591 37.08 -0.78 7.30
C LEU A 591 37.29 -1.90 8.33
N GLY A 592 37.60 -3.09 7.85
CA GLY A 592 37.96 -4.28 8.63
C GLY A 592 39.41 -4.28 9.13
N ALA A 593 39.90 -5.45 9.50
CA ALA A 593 41.27 -5.64 9.97
C ALA A 593 42.33 -5.40 8.87
N SER A 594 43.58 -5.24 9.30
CA SER A 594 44.75 -5.25 8.41
C SER A 594 44.91 -6.60 7.71
N MET A 595 45.25 -6.57 6.43
CA MET A 595 45.45 -7.75 5.58
C MET A 595 46.95 -8.04 5.40
N PRO A 596 47.40 -9.32 5.41
CA PRO A 596 48.77 -9.70 5.03
C PRO A 596 49.13 -9.20 3.62
N GLN A 597 50.38 -8.82 3.38
CA GLN A 597 50.82 -8.31 2.05
C GLN A 597 51.01 -9.42 0.99
N ASP A 598 50.70 -10.66 1.33
CA ASP A 598 50.85 -11.82 0.45
C ASP A 598 49.70 -11.91 -0.58
N ASP A 599 49.98 -12.50 -1.76
CA ASP A 599 48.99 -12.67 -2.84
C ASP A 599 47.85 -13.64 -2.50
N ASP A 600 48.02 -14.46 -1.46
CA ASP A 600 47.03 -15.43 -0.95
C ASP A 600 46.16 -14.85 0.19
N ALA A 601 46.21 -13.54 0.45
CA ALA A 601 45.47 -12.90 1.55
C ALA A 601 43.94 -13.06 1.41
N CYS A 602 43.34 -13.83 2.32
CA CYS A 602 41.90 -14.09 2.35
C CYS A 602 41.14 -13.11 3.25
N ALA A 603 40.13 -12.43 2.72
CA ALA A 603 39.14 -11.68 3.49
C ALA A 603 37.83 -12.49 3.58
N PRO A 604 37.40 -12.94 4.77
CA PRO A 604 36.09 -13.57 4.93
C PRO A 604 34.99 -12.53 4.76
N LEU A 605 33.94 -12.85 4.00
CA LEU A 605 32.74 -12.05 3.82
C LEU A 605 31.53 -12.90 4.21
N GLU A 606 30.71 -12.40 5.14
CA GLU A 606 29.52 -13.12 5.62
C GLU A 606 28.27 -12.23 5.65
N LEU A 607 27.20 -12.73 5.04
CA LEU A 607 25.83 -12.22 5.13
C LEU A 607 25.10 -12.96 6.27
N LEU A 608 24.60 -12.21 7.25
CA LEU A 608 23.81 -12.73 8.37
C LEU A 608 22.34 -12.30 8.21
N PHE A 609 21.43 -13.27 8.18
CA PHE A 609 19.99 -13.03 8.01
C PHE A 609 19.28 -13.11 9.37
N ASP A 610 18.96 -11.97 9.95
CA ASP A 610 18.41 -11.81 11.31
C ASP A 610 16.99 -11.22 11.25
N GLY A 611 15.97 -12.09 11.19
CA GLY A 611 14.59 -11.69 10.94
C GLY A 611 14.46 -10.90 9.62
N PRO A 612 13.90 -9.67 9.63
CA PRO A 612 13.84 -8.80 8.45
C PRO A 612 15.14 -8.03 8.20
N ARG A 613 16.18 -8.15 9.05
CA ARG A 613 17.43 -7.39 8.94
C ARG A 613 18.54 -8.22 8.31
N LEU A 614 19.30 -7.60 7.41
CA LEU A 614 20.54 -8.14 6.85
C LEU A 614 21.74 -7.45 7.49
N ARG A 615 22.72 -8.22 7.99
CA ARG A 615 24.04 -7.67 8.38
C ARG A 615 25.11 -8.24 7.47
N VAL A 616 26.12 -7.42 7.15
CA VAL A 616 27.27 -7.84 6.33
C VAL A 616 28.54 -7.60 7.11
N THR A 617 29.37 -8.63 7.21
CA THR A 617 30.57 -8.62 8.05
C THR A 617 31.81 -9.05 7.26
N THR A 618 32.97 -8.47 7.60
CA THR A 618 34.28 -8.94 7.14
C THR A 618 35.33 -8.77 8.23
N ALA A 619 36.16 -9.80 8.43
CA ALA A 619 37.34 -9.76 9.32
C ALA A 619 37.11 -9.07 10.69
N GLY A 620 35.98 -9.34 11.35
CA GLY A 620 35.60 -8.77 12.65
C GLY A 620 34.90 -7.40 12.62
N ALA A 621 34.81 -6.73 11.46
CA ALA A 621 34.03 -5.51 11.28
C ALA A 621 32.65 -5.81 10.67
N THR A 622 31.63 -5.07 11.10
CA THR A 622 30.25 -5.17 10.59
C THR A 622 29.86 -3.85 9.95
N ALA A 623 29.40 -3.88 8.70
CA ALA A 623 28.80 -2.71 8.08
C ALA A 623 27.39 -2.51 8.66
N PRO A 624 27.06 -1.32 9.18
CA PRO A 624 25.70 -1.03 9.62
C PRO A 624 24.80 -0.91 8.40
N ILE A 625 23.93 -1.90 8.20
CA ILE A 625 23.03 -1.96 7.04
C ILE A 625 21.62 -2.23 7.57
N GLU A 626 20.80 -1.19 7.60
CA GLU A 626 19.37 -1.32 7.89
C GLU A 626 18.61 -1.58 6.60
N CYS A 627 18.79 -2.78 6.05
CA CYS A 627 18.00 -3.23 4.91
C CYS A 627 16.88 -4.16 5.39
N THR A 628 15.64 -3.68 5.32
CA THR A 628 14.44 -4.50 5.57
C THR A 628 14.18 -5.41 4.37
N LEU A 629 14.56 -6.68 4.53
CA LEU A 629 14.09 -7.78 3.69
C LEU A 629 12.59 -7.95 3.90
N ALA A 630 11.83 -8.18 2.83
CA ALA A 630 10.39 -8.40 2.94
C ALA A 630 10.11 -9.74 3.66
N GLU A 631 9.12 -9.77 4.56
CA GLU A 631 8.82 -10.89 5.47
C GLU A 631 8.29 -12.19 4.81
N ARG A 632 8.48 -12.39 3.50
CA ARG A 632 7.98 -13.58 2.79
C ARG A 632 9.07 -14.61 2.55
N ALA A 633 8.68 -15.88 2.62
CA ALA A 633 9.49 -17.10 2.60
C ALA A 633 10.32 -17.37 1.31
N ALA A 634 10.54 -16.36 0.47
CA ALA A 634 11.41 -16.44 -0.70
C ALA A 634 12.76 -15.80 -0.39
N MET A 635 13.72 -16.61 0.08
CA MET A 635 15.11 -16.19 0.22
C MET A 635 15.69 -15.68 -1.11
N PRO A 636 16.69 -14.78 -1.06
CA PRO A 636 17.26 -14.21 -2.27
C PRO A 636 17.95 -15.26 -3.12
N ARG A 637 17.97 -15.05 -4.44
CA ARG A 637 18.98 -15.71 -5.29
C ARG A 637 20.35 -15.21 -4.85
N LEU A 638 21.32 -16.11 -4.77
CA LEU A 638 22.69 -15.82 -4.34
C LEU A 638 23.64 -16.03 -5.50
N GLY A 639 24.66 -15.17 -5.59
CA GLY A 639 25.74 -15.29 -6.54
C GLY A 639 27.04 -14.73 -6.02
N LEU A 640 28.13 -15.03 -6.72
CA LEU A 640 29.44 -14.41 -6.52
C LEU A 640 29.59 -13.24 -7.50
N PHE A 641 30.20 -12.16 -7.04
CA PHE A 641 30.59 -11.00 -7.86
C PHE A 641 32.10 -10.85 -7.82
N ALA A 642 32.71 -10.51 -8.96
CA ALA A 642 34.11 -10.12 -9.06
C ALA A 642 34.25 -8.90 -9.99
N SER A 643 35.14 -7.97 -9.65
CA SER A 643 35.64 -6.92 -10.56
C SER A 643 37.16 -7.10 -10.74
N THR A 644 37.61 -7.22 -11.98
CA THR A 644 39.02 -7.52 -12.32
C THR A 644 39.76 -6.32 -12.89
N ASN A 645 39.82 -5.22 -12.13
CA ASN A 645 40.89 -4.23 -12.26
C ASN A 645 42.20 -4.79 -11.65
N GLY A 646 42.66 -5.94 -12.17
CA GLY A 646 43.78 -6.72 -11.65
C GLY A 646 43.67 -8.23 -11.91
N PRO A 647 44.48 -9.06 -11.20
CA PRO A 647 44.41 -10.52 -11.28
C PRO A 647 43.04 -11.06 -10.83
N PRO A 648 42.63 -12.27 -11.27
CA PRO A 648 41.30 -12.79 -11.02
C PRO A 648 41.04 -13.03 -9.53
N ALA A 649 39.94 -12.49 -9.02
CA ALA A 649 39.46 -12.78 -7.67
C ALA A 649 39.16 -14.29 -7.55
N THR A 650 39.70 -14.92 -6.50
CA THR A 650 39.47 -16.34 -6.20
C THR A 650 38.65 -16.45 -4.93
N PHE A 651 37.60 -17.27 -4.98
CA PHE A 651 36.64 -17.48 -3.90
C PHE A 651 36.85 -18.88 -3.35
N ARG A 652 37.09 -18.99 -2.04
CA ARG A 652 37.29 -20.25 -1.32
C ARG A 652 36.16 -20.43 -0.29
N ASN A 653 35.89 -21.68 0.10
CA ASN A 653 35.01 -22.01 1.21
C ASN A 653 33.59 -21.40 1.14
N PHE A 654 32.99 -21.30 -0.05
CA PHE A 654 31.60 -20.86 -0.19
C PHE A 654 30.66 -21.80 0.60
N LYS A 655 30.01 -21.27 1.64
CA LYS A 655 29.16 -22.01 2.57
C LYS A 655 27.85 -21.28 2.77
N VAL A 656 26.76 -22.01 2.58
CA VAL A 656 25.42 -21.57 2.98
C VAL A 656 25.04 -22.38 4.21
N VAL A 657 24.82 -21.70 5.34
CA VAL A 657 24.35 -22.31 6.57
C VAL A 657 22.84 -22.16 6.61
N ASN A 658 22.10 -23.26 6.52
CA ASN A 658 20.64 -23.21 6.65
C ASN A 658 20.22 -22.91 8.10
N ARG A 659 19.09 -22.22 8.27
CA ARG A 659 18.37 -22.17 9.56
C ARG A 659 17.92 -23.60 9.90
N PRO A 660 18.04 -24.02 11.17
CA PRO A 660 17.54 -25.31 11.64
C PRO A 660 16.01 -25.40 11.58
#